data_AF-A0A3M7N2H8-F1
#
_entry.id   AF-A0A3M7N2H8-F1
#
_cell.length_a   1.000
_cell.length_b   1.000
_cell.length_c   1.000
_cell.angle_alpha   90.00
_cell.angle_beta   90.00
_cell.angle_gamma   90.00
#
_symmetry.space_group_name_H-M   'P 1'
#
loop_
_entity.id
_entity.type
_entity.pdbx_description
1 polymer ?
#
loop_
_entity_poly.entity_id
_entity_poly.type
_entity_poly.pdbx_seq_one_letter_code
_entity_poly.pdbx_strand_id
1 'polypeptide(L)'
;MTLSLFASSAWAFYPYLTKNSPTTDAHNKRFVPTILSSETTDGAGGITLDIKKIRPAKRDNDFSVLLSNTPSADNAIAINQDGSDYSYFATLKFGSKGQDMYMLIDTGSANTWIMGSSCTSTACQTHNTFGSSDSTSLTTTTQTWKIAYGTGQVAGILATDKVTFGDYDINLTFGLATQTSNDFNNYPFDGILGLGPTSSNQLDSPTLMQALDDQTSLRNNVLGVHLSRASDGDKDGELTIGGVDDSKFEGELNYLSTVKTDSWEISVDDAIVDGKECGLTGKTAIVDTGTSYVLMPPNDAQTLHALIPGSVQDDESYTIPCDTTTELQVSLNGVKYSISPKDYVGKSSGDACSSNIIGHQAFGANEWILGDVFLKNVYAVFDFDKNRIGREANDLKFNYPVLTIYRLRNYGGHFRRKLFLSKSDVTSLESSNGSSEPSSVATASNSGASGTSDAAMAHVPLAMVLPVAFADGAPLLRPSLDAVDDDGSDDALEPSPSTSLDLAVEPRHLRPGIKRHSSLSQPRPDGTPRTPNRVRFDLADTTLGRQSEEQWLDDEDYIHHHPSSQNAPLLTDITPPSASPFLSDAFQPEDHLPNVRPKSGLASAVMNMANSIIGAGIIGQPYAFKQAGMLTGILLLIVLTITVDWTIRLIVINSKLSGTDSFQGTMQHCFGRSGLIAISVAQWAFAFGGMVAFCIVVGDTVPHVLEAVIPNLRNMPFLWLLSDRQAIIIIFTLGISWPLSLYRDIAKLAKASTLALISMLVILVTVVTQGPRVDAELKGGIKSSLFINSGVFQAIGVISFAFVCHHNSLLIYGSLEKPTIDRFTTVTHYSTFASLVACLVMALTGFLTFGDKTKGNVLNNFPSQGFIMVQIARLCFGLNMLTTLPLECFVCREVMNNFWFPEEPYQPNRHLIFTSALVVSAMGISLITCDLGAVFELIGATSACALAYILPPLCYIKLSVRGWKTIPAVACIVFGSAVLVISLFMAVGNMMKVHL
;
A
#
# COMPACT_ATOMS: atom_id res chain seq x y z
N MET A 1 -3.05 45.41 46.29
CA MET A 1 -1.74 44.81 46.64
C MET A 1 -1.40 43.82 45.52
N THR A 2 -0.38 43.97 44.67
CA THR A 2 1.06 44.30 44.81
C THR A 2 1.97 43.08 44.99
N LEU A 3 2.68 42.73 43.90
CA LEU A 3 4.11 42.35 43.81
C LEU A 3 4.63 41.06 44.50
N SER A 4 5.77 40.43 44.14
CA SER A 4 6.50 40.21 42.85
C SER A 4 7.91 39.60 43.07
N LEU A 5 8.52 38.92 42.07
CA LEU A 5 9.97 38.55 41.94
C LEU A 5 10.48 37.47 42.95
N PHE A 6 11.60 36.73 42.81
CA PHE A 6 12.73 36.54 41.86
C PHE A 6 12.93 35.00 41.59
N ALA A 7 13.71 34.38 40.69
CA ALA A 7 14.94 34.65 39.87
C ALA A 7 16.32 34.52 40.62
N SER A 8 17.42 33.94 40.07
CA SER A 8 17.65 33.06 38.88
C SER A 8 19.13 32.57 38.78
N SER A 9 19.40 31.35 38.23
CA SER A 9 20.72 30.80 37.74
C SER A 9 21.89 30.64 38.75
N ALA A 10 23.01 29.89 38.56
CA ALA A 10 23.34 28.60 37.88
C ALA A 10 24.82 28.13 38.20
N TRP A 11 25.22 26.91 37.78
CA TRP A 11 26.61 26.35 37.57
C TRP A 11 27.52 25.73 38.70
N ALA A 12 27.78 24.40 38.56
CA ALA A 12 29.08 23.62 38.68
C ALA A 12 29.92 23.55 40.02
N PHE A 13 30.96 22.71 40.24
CA PHE A 13 31.80 21.78 39.40
C PHE A 13 32.64 20.71 40.22
N TYR A 14 33.10 19.61 39.57
CA TYR A 14 34.36 18.81 39.76
C TYR A 14 34.54 17.71 40.88
N PRO A 15 35.53 16.75 40.79
CA PRO A 15 35.32 15.32 41.12
C PRO A 15 36.50 14.57 41.84
N TYR A 16 36.57 13.22 41.77
CA TYR A 16 37.79 12.42 42.00
C TYR A 16 37.83 11.09 41.19
N LEU A 17 39.01 10.45 41.08
CA LEU A 17 39.25 9.17 40.37
C LEU A 17 40.21 8.25 41.16
N THR A 18 40.02 6.92 41.08
CA THR A 18 40.95 5.90 41.61
C THR A 18 41.60 5.08 40.48
N LYS A 19 42.67 4.33 40.79
CA LYS A 19 43.66 3.89 39.78
C LYS A 19 44.27 2.52 40.12
N ASN A 20 44.17 1.54 39.22
CA ASN A 20 45.24 0.58 38.79
C ASN A 20 44.70 -0.73 38.18
N SER A 21 45.50 -1.31 37.28
CA SER A 21 45.48 -2.71 36.79
C SER A 21 44.37 -3.13 35.79
N PRO A 22 44.66 -4.11 34.88
CA PRO A 22 44.35 -3.89 33.46
C PRO A 22 43.69 -5.07 32.70
N THR A 23 43.45 -4.82 31.39
CA THR A 23 43.09 -5.78 30.31
C THR A 23 41.68 -6.40 30.37
N THR A 24 40.94 -6.55 29.27
CA THR A 24 40.97 -5.84 27.96
C THR A 24 39.60 -6.02 27.30
N ASP A 25 38.83 -4.94 27.20
CA ASP A 25 37.67 -4.84 26.31
C ASP A 25 37.57 -3.38 25.84
N ALA A 26 37.23 -3.16 24.57
CA ALA A 26 37.51 -1.89 23.88
C ALA A 26 36.38 -1.34 22.99
N HIS A 27 35.12 -1.66 23.30
CA HIS A 27 34.03 -0.76 22.90
C HIS A 27 34.02 0.48 23.81
N ASN A 28 33.51 1.60 23.30
CA ASN A 28 33.43 2.93 23.94
C ASN A 28 34.77 3.63 24.27
N LYS A 29 35.40 4.17 23.22
CA LYS A 29 36.15 5.44 23.32
C LYS A 29 35.75 6.38 22.17
N ARG A 30 35.06 7.47 22.50
CA ARG A 30 34.96 8.66 21.64
C ARG A 30 35.45 9.87 22.44
N PHE A 31 36.28 10.68 21.78
CA PHE A 31 36.91 11.91 22.27
C PHE A 31 38.00 11.80 23.36
N VAL A 32 39.21 12.22 22.97
CA VAL A 32 40.29 12.69 23.84
C VAL A 32 40.49 14.17 23.51
N PRO A 33 40.61 15.09 24.48
CA PRO A 33 40.95 16.48 24.20
C PRO A 33 42.46 16.64 23.94
N THR A 34 42.84 17.18 22.78
CA THR A 34 44.20 17.64 22.54
C THR A 34 44.45 18.92 23.33
N ILE A 35 45.55 18.97 24.09
CA ILE A 35 45.98 20.20 24.79
C ILE A 35 46.88 20.99 23.86
N LEU A 36 46.49 22.22 23.52
CA LEU A 36 47.37 23.19 22.87
C LEU A 36 48.40 23.70 23.89
N SER A 37 49.68 23.57 23.55
CA SER A 37 50.80 24.13 24.32
C SER A 37 50.84 25.66 24.16
N SER A 38 50.83 26.38 25.28
CA SER A 38 50.89 27.84 25.29
C SER A 38 52.32 28.35 25.13
N GLU A 39 52.75 28.66 23.90
CA GLU A 39 53.97 29.44 23.64
C GLU A 39 53.86 30.20 22.30
N THR A 40 54.68 31.26 22.16
CA THR A 40 54.83 32.14 20.97
C THR A 40 53.62 32.94 20.45
N THR A 41 53.47 34.15 21.01
CA THR A 41 53.42 35.46 20.30
C THR A 41 52.47 35.70 19.11
N ASP A 42 51.54 36.64 19.30
CA ASP A 42 51.15 37.75 18.40
C ASP A 42 51.35 37.56 16.88
N GLY A 43 50.37 36.93 16.23
CA GLY A 43 50.18 36.94 14.78
C GLY A 43 48.71 37.17 14.43
N ALA A 44 48.42 38.08 13.50
CA ALA A 44 47.05 38.46 13.18
C ALA A 44 46.33 37.36 12.37
N GLY A 45 45.44 36.61 13.03
CA GLY A 45 44.62 35.57 12.43
C GLY A 45 43.61 35.06 13.45
N GLY A 46 42.47 35.74 13.57
CA GLY A 46 41.43 35.36 14.53
C GLY A 46 40.84 33.99 14.18
N ILE A 47 40.94 33.02 15.10
CA ILE A 47 40.39 31.68 14.90
C ILE A 47 38.86 31.75 14.90
N THR A 48 38.26 31.82 13.71
CA THR A 48 36.83 31.66 13.51
C THR A 48 36.46 30.20 13.69
N LEU A 49 36.06 29.82 14.91
CA LEU A 49 35.23 28.62 15.08
C LEU A 49 33.87 28.90 14.45
N ASP A 50 33.57 28.26 13.32
CA ASP A 50 32.22 28.21 12.79
C ASP A 50 31.35 27.39 13.74
N ILE A 51 30.58 28.08 14.57
CA ILE A 51 29.54 27.48 15.40
C ILE A 51 28.36 27.16 14.47
N LYS A 52 28.51 26.12 13.62
CA LYS A 52 27.38 25.51 12.90
C LYS A 52 26.30 25.22 13.94
N LYS A 53 25.12 25.82 13.78
CA LYS A 53 23.98 25.54 14.63
C LYS A 53 23.40 24.18 14.25
N ILE A 54 24.07 23.12 14.71
CA ILE A 54 23.54 21.77 14.74
C ILE A 54 22.24 21.84 15.55
N ARG A 55 21.11 21.86 14.85
CA ARG A 55 19.85 21.42 15.46
C ARG A 55 20.08 19.96 15.89
N PRO A 56 19.50 19.48 16.99
CA PRO A 56 19.26 18.04 17.04
C PRO A 56 18.48 17.69 15.76
N ALA A 57 18.94 16.69 15.02
CA ALA A 57 18.12 16.05 14.00
C ALA A 57 16.82 15.54 14.67
N LYS A 58 15.80 15.18 13.88
CA LYS A 58 14.52 14.64 14.40
C LYS A 58 14.75 13.20 14.93
N ARG A 59 15.53 13.07 16.01
CA ARG A 59 16.34 11.90 16.39
C ARG A 59 17.52 11.68 15.43
N ASP A 60 18.40 10.74 15.77
CA ASP A 60 19.36 10.18 14.82
C ASP A 60 18.61 9.55 13.63
N ASN A 61 19.29 9.38 12.49
CA ASN A 61 18.70 8.67 11.36
C ASN A 61 18.40 7.22 11.79
N ASP A 62 17.13 6.79 11.73
CA ASP A 62 16.73 5.44 12.19
C ASP A 62 17.25 4.33 11.23
N PHE A 63 17.81 4.70 10.07
CA PHE A 63 18.48 3.82 9.12
C PHE A 63 19.97 3.64 9.41
N SER A 64 20.53 2.48 9.03
CA SER A 64 21.98 2.33 8.94
C SER A 64 22.52 3.18 7.78
N VAL A 65 23.58 3.96 8.05
CA VAL A 65 24.30 4.73 7.02
C VAL A 65 25.75 4.29 7.06
N LEU A 66 26.15 3.54 6.04
CA LEU A 66 27.53 3.19 5.76
C LEU A 66 28.19 4.36 5.01
N LEU A 67 28.73 5.30 5.78
CA LEU A 67 29.52 6.41 5.23
C LEU A 67 30.74 5.88 4.48
N SER A 68 30.97 6.42 3.28
CA SER A 68 32.17 6.17 2.48
C SER A 68 33.35 6.99 3.00
N ASN A 69 34.56 6.55 2.68
CA ASN A 69 35.78 7.30 2.94
C ASN A 69 35.80 8.60 2.10
N THR A 70 36.58 9.60 2.52
CA THR A 70 36.79 10.79 1.70
C THR A 70 37.54 10.42 0.41
N PRO A 71 37.04 10.80 -0.78
CA PRO A 71 37.74 10.64 -2.05
C PRO A 71 39.18 11.17 -2.05
N SER A 72 40.02 10.57 -2.89
CA SER A 72 41.38 11.03 -3.17
C SER A 72 41.50 11.81 -4.49
N ALA A 73 40.49 11.75 -5.37
CA ALA A 73 40.45 12.51 -6.60
C ALA A 73 40.03 13.98 -6.38
N ASP A 74 40.51 14.87 -7.25
CA ASP A 74 40.08 16.27 -7.29
C ASP A 74 38.60 16.38 -7.72
N ASN A 75 37.84 17.31 -7.14
CA ASN A 75 36.41 17.54 -7.42
C ASN A 75 35.47 16.33 -7.19
N ALA A 76 35.80 15.41 -6.26
CA ALA A 76 35.01 14.19 -6.04
C ALA A 76 34.18 14.20 -4.74
N ILE A 77 33.01 13.53 -4.75
CA ILE A 77 32.12 13.37 -3.58
C ILE A 77 32.05 11.91 -3.15
N ALA A 78 32.06 11.66 -1.84
CA ALA A 78 31.82 10.34 -1.25
C ALA A 78 30.37 9.85 -1.52
N ILE A 79 30.23 8.70 -2.19
CA ILE A 79 28.95 7.99 -2.32
C ILE A 79 28.78 7.07 -1.10
N ASN A 80 27.79 7.37 -0.27
CA ASN A 80 27.42 6.59 0.92
C ASN A 80 26.35 5.57 0.53
N GLN A 81 26.14 4.55 1.37
CA GLN A 81 25.09 3.56 1.14
C GLN A 81 24.47 3.06 2.45
N ASP A 82 23.38 2.28 2.36
CA ASP A 82 22.64 1.75 3.52
C ASP A 82 23.33 0.57 4.25
N GLY A 83 24.44 0.05 3.71
CA GLY A 83 25.14 -1.13 4.24
C GLY A 83 24.61 -2.46 3.71
N SER A 84 23.70 -2.43 2.74
CA SER A 84 23.08 -3.60 2.10
C SER A 84 23.00 -3.50 0.57
N ASP A 85 23.73 -2.57 -0.05
CA ASP A 85 23.79 -2.32 -1.50
C ASP A 85 22.42 -2.07 -2.17
N TYR A 86 21.43 -1.49 -1.47
CA TYR A 86 20.11 -1.16 -2.04
C TYR A 86 19.92 0.31 -2.42
N SER A 87 20.69 1.23 -1.84
CA SER A 87 20.61 2.65 -2.14
C SER A 87 21.96 3.37 -1.96
N TYR A 88 22.31 4.20 -2.94
CA TYR A 88 23.57 4.94 -3.02
C TYR A 88 23.32 6.46 -3.05
N PHE A 89 23.91 7.21 -2.11
CA PHE A 89 23.57 8.61 -1.87
C PHE A 89 24.75 9.50 -1.49
N ALA A 90 24.81 10.67 -2.11
CA ALA A 90 25.78 11.72 -1.83
C ALA A 90 25.26 12.63 -0.69
N THR A 91 26.18 13.30 0.02
CA THR A 91 25.82 14.40 0.95
C THR A 91 26.07 15.74 0.27
N LEU A 92 24.99 16.45 -0.08
CA LEU A 92 25.05 17.80 -0.67
C LEU A 92 24.71 18.86 0.38
N LYS A 93 25.11 20.11 0.14
CA LYS A 93 24.84 21.23 1.06
C LYS A 93 23.88 22.22 0.44
N PHE A 94 22.77 22.49 1.11
CA PHE A 94 21.74 23.42 0.64
C PHE A 94 21.71 24.71 1.47
N GLY A 95 21.52 25.83 0.79
CA GLY A 95 21.25 27.14 1.34
C GLY A 95 22.43 27.89 1.96
N SER A 96 22.17 29.15 2.34
CA SER A 96 23.18 30.08 2.88
C SER A 96 23.86 29.64 4.19
N LYS A 97 23.40 28.55 4.82
CA LYS A 97 23.98 27.98 6.05
C LYS A 97 24.70 26.65 5.81
N GLY A 98 24.70 26.14 4.58
CA GLY A 98 25.27 24.83 4.24
C GLY A 98 24.63 23.71 5.05
N GLN A 99 23.31 23.56 4.95
CA GLN A 99 22.58 22.44 5.55
C GLN A 99 22.92 21.17 4.77
N ASP A 100 23.57 20.23 5.43
CA ASP A 100 23.92 18.93 4.84
C ASP A 100 22.62 18.11 4.66
N MET A 101 22.41 17.52 3.47
CA MET A 101 21.24 16.73 3.07
C MET A 101 21.70 15.46 2.34
N TYR A 102 21.07 14.32 2.60
CA TYR A 102 21.34 13.06 1.88
C TYR A 102 20.52 12.97 0.59
N MET A 103 21.19 12.70 -0.52
CA MET A 103 20.59 12.73 -1.86
C MET A 103 20.86 11.42 -2.59
N LEU A 104 19.81 10.66 -2.95
CA LEU A 104 19.93 9.50 -3.84
C LEU A 104 20.57 9.95 -5.16
N ILE A 105 21.56 9.21 -5.65
CA ILE A 105 22.20 9.47 -6.94
C ILE A 105 21.37 8.74 -8.00
N ASP A 106 20.69 9.48 -8.87
CA ASP A 106 19.70 8.91 -9.80
C ASP A 106 20.03 9.32 -11.24
N THR A 107 20.61 8.41 -12.02
CA THR A 107 20.81 8.63 -13.47
C THR A 107 19.58 8.28 -14.31
N GLY A 108 18.57 7.61 -13.75
CA GLY A 108 17.28 7.33 -14.39
C GLY A 108 16.38 8.57 -14.55
N SER A 109 16.52 9.61 -13.71
CA SER A 109 15.78 10.87 -13.84
C SER A 109 16.67 12.12 -13.82
N ALA A 110 16.26 13.19 -14.51
CA ALA A 110 16.96 14.49 -14.50
C ALA A 110 16.52 15.45 -13.38
N ASN A 111 15.64 15.02 -12.47
CA ASN A 111 14.93 15.92 -11.57
C ASN A 111 15.44 15.90 -10.12
N THR A 112 16.09 16.99 -9.70
CA THR A 112 16.55 17.17 -8.32
C THR A 112 15.45 17.74 -7.42
N TRP A 113 15.20 17.10 -6.26
CA TRP A 113 14.24 17.55 -5.26
C TRP A 113 14.61 17.11 -3.84
N ILE A 114 14.10 17.82 -2.82
CA ILE A 114 14.30 17.52 -1.39
C ILE A 114 13.00 17.68 -0.58
N MET A 115 12.91 16.98 0.54
CA MET A 115 11.77 17.10 1.47
C MET A 115 11.71 18.50 2.12
N GLY A 116 10.60 19.20 1.91
CA GLY A 116 10.41 20.56 2.41
C GLY A 116 9.96 20.63 3.87
N SER A 117 10.31 21.69 4.58
CA SER A 117 9.94 21.90 5.99
C SER A 117 8.45 22.15 6.23
N SER A 118 7.67 22.31 5.16
CA SER A 118 6.21 22.38 5.15
C SER A 118 5.54 21.03 4.87
N CYS A 119 6.31 20.00 4.49
CA CYS A 119 5.79 18.68 4.20
C CYS A 119 5.41 17.92 5.48
N THR A 120 4.20 17.34 5.50
CA THR A 120 3.65 16.59 6.63
C THR A 120 3.53 15.09 6.38
N SER A 121 3.87 14.60 5.18
CA SER A 121 3.98 13.16 4.88
C SER A 121 4.95 12.44 5.82
N THR A 122 4.74 11.15 6.04
CA THR A 122 5.52 10.33 6.99
C THR A 122 7.03 10.43 6.75
N ALA A 123 7.49 10.33 5.50
CA ALA A 123 8.91 10.44 5.17
C ALA A 123 9.48 11.82 5.60
N CYS A 124 8.74 12.90 5.38
CA CYS A 124 9.12 14.24 5.84
C CYS A 124 9.10 14.41 7.37
N GLN A 125 8.55 13.45 8.12
CA GLN A 125 8.63 13.41 9.58
C GLN A 125 9.88 12.65 10.09
N THR A 126 10.36 11.66 9.34
CA THR A 126 11.56 10.86 9.68
C THR A 126 12.86 11.43 9.11
N HIS A 127 12.80 12.10 7.96
CA HIS A 127 13.96 12.66 7.26
C HIS A 127 14.30 14.10 7.68
N ASN A 128 15.48 14.56 7.25
CA ASN A 128 15.81 15.99 7.28
C ASN A 128 14.87 16.74 6.32
N THR A 129 14.57 17.98 6.65
CA THR A 129 13.65 18.81 5.85
C THR A 129 14.20 20.22 5.70
N PHE A 130 14.22 20.73 4.47
CA PHE A 130 14.79 22.03 4.14
C PHE A 130 13.73 23.13 3.96
N GLY A 131 14.08 24.39 4.22
CA GLY A 131 13.13 25.50 4.04
C GLY A 131 13.66 26.85 4.52
N SER A 132 12.78 27.86 4.59
CA SER A 132 13.14 29.25 4.90
C SER A 132 13.66 29.46 6.33
N SER A 133 13.56 28.44 7.19
CA SER A 133 14.18 28.45 8.53
C SER A 133 15.68 28.10 8.46
N ASP A 134 16.12 27.49 7.37
CA ASP A 134 17.42 26.83 7.19
C ASP A 134 18.32 27.61 6.22
N SER A 135 17.71 28.38 5.32
CA SER A 135 18.42 29.29 4.41
C SER A 135 17.82 30.69 4.39
N THR A 136 18.69 31.68 4.20
CA THR A 136 18.30 33.09 3.95
C THR A 136 18.38 33.47 2.47
N SER A 137 18.89 32.58 1.62
CA SER A 137 18.92 32.72 0.16
C SER A 137 17.80 31.94 -0.54
N LEU A 138 17.06 31.10 0.19
CA LEU A 138 15.92 30.36 -0.35
C LEU A 138 14.84 31.31 -0.89
N THR A 139 14.56 31.18 -2.18
CA THR A 139 13.40 31.79 -2.83
C THR A 139 12.43 30.68 -3.23
N THR A 140 11.14 30.84 -2.92
CA THR A 140 10.10 29.86 -3.24
C THR A 140 9.10 30.46 -4.22
N THR A 141 8.69 29.68 -5.21
CA THR A 141 7.69 30.09 -6.22
C THR A 141 6.29 29.57 -5.86
N THR A 142 5.29 30.00 -6.63
CA THR A 142 3.95 29.39 -6.64
C THR A 142 3.80 28.28 -7.70
N GLN A 143 4.87 27.92 -8.41
CA GLN A 143 4.81 26.90 -9.46
C GLN A 143 4.88 25.51 -8.82
N THR A 144 3.78 24.77 -8.92
CA THR A 144 3.69 23.40 -8.40
C THR A 144 4.22 22.39 -9.41
N TRP A 145 4.81 21.32 -8.91
CA TRP A 145 5.29 20.17 -9.70
C TRP A 145 4.87 18.86 -9.05
N LYS A 146 4.82 17.78 -9.84
CA LYS A 146 4.64 16.40 -9.37
C LYS A 146 5.45 15.46 -10.24
N ILE A 147 6.17 14.52 -9.64
CA ILE A 147 6.89 13.43 -10.32
C ILE A 147 6.46 12.10 -9.72
N ALA A 148 6.44 11.06 -10.56
CA ALA A 148 6.28 9.67 -10.16
C ALA A 148 7.52 8.88 -10.63
N TYR A 149 8.06 8.08 -9.72
CA TYR A 149 9.17 7.15 -9.95
C TYR A 149 8.62 5.73 -10.06
N GLY A 150 9.45 4.76 -10.45
CA GLY A 150 9.07 3.34 -10.42
C GLY A 150 8.61 2.89 -9.03
N THR A 151 9.26 3.41 -7.99
CA THR A 151 8.88 3.23 -6.58
C THR A 151 8.78 4.59 -5.88
N GLY A 152 7.60 5.21 -5.93
CA GLY A 152 7.26 6.42 -5.15
C GLY A 152 6.72 7.59 -5.95
N GLN A 153 6.05 8.53 -5.26
CA GLN A 153 5.51 9.75 -5.86
C GLN A 153 5.75 10.96 -4.95
N VAL A 154 6.04 12.11 -5.56
CA VAL A 154 6.36 13.34 -4.85
C VAL A 154 5.70 14.54 -5.54
N ALA A 155 5.20 15.48 -4.75
CA ALA A 155 4.64 16.75 -5.22
C ALA A 155 5.13 17.91 -4.35
N GLY A 156 5.24 19.09 -4.93
CA GLY A 156 5.80 20.25 -4.25
C GLY A 156 5.66 21.56 -5.00
N ILE A 157 6.47 22.53 -4.59
CA ILE A 157 6.68 23.81 -5.28
C ILE A 157 8.12 23.91 -5.78
N LEU A 158 8.37 24.67 -6.84
CA LEU A 158 9.74 24.99 -7.24
C LEU A 158 10.34 26.03 -6.30
N ALA A 159 11.59 25.80 -5.91
CA ALA A 159 12.36 26.73 -5.10
C ALA A 159 13.79 26.85 -5.65
N THR A 160 14.38 28.04 -5.51
CA THR A 160 15.74 28.34 -5.96
C THR A 160 16.60 28.77 -4.78
N ASP A 161 17.75 28.12 -4.61
CA ASP A 161 18.72 28.41 -3.56
C ASP A 161 20.13 27.98 -3.97
N LYS A 162 21.12 28.36 -3.17
CA LYS A 162 22.51 27.91 -3.31
C LYS A 162 22.63 26.42 -2.96
N VAL A 163 23.36 25.67 -3.78
CA VAL A 163 23.73 24.27 -3.55
C VAL A 163 25.23 24.12 -3.75
N THR A 164 25.92 23.45 -2.82
CA THR A 164 27.32 23.04 -2.99
C THR A 164 27.37 21.58 -3.44
N PHE A 165 28.02 21.33 -4.59
CA PHE A 165 28.18 20.02 -5.23
C PHE A 165 29.67 19.84 -5.60
N GLY A 166 30.37 18.98 -4.86
CA GLY A 166 31.84 18.94 -4.88
C GLY A 166 32.42 20.25 -4.34
N ASP A 167 33.41 20.78 -5.04
CA ASP A 167 34.00 22.11 -4.77
C ASP A 167 33.23 23.27 -5.45
N TYR A 168 32.12 22.98 -6.13
CA TYR A 168 31.33 23.97 -6.87
C TYR A 168 30.13 24.48 -6.06
N ASP A 169 29.93 25.79 -6.08
CA ASP A 169 28.82 26.51 -5.46
C ASP A 169 27.91 27.11 -6.54
N ILE A 170 26.71 26.57 -6.72
CA ILE A 170 25.77 26.97 -7.79
C ILE A 170 24.42 27.42 -7.22
N ASN A 171 23.66 28.23 -7.96
CA ASN A 171 22.25 28.48 -7.65
C ASN A 171 21.43 27.47 -8.44
N LEU A 172 20.75 26.55 -7.73
CA LEU A 172 19.92 25.52 -8.33
C LEU A 172 18.44 25.83 -8.10
N THR A 173 17.62 25.66 -9.12
CA THR A 173 16.17 25.54 -8.96
C THR A 173 15.83 24.06 -8.85
N PHE A 174 15.19 23.68 -7.75
CA PHE A 174 14.89 22.28 -7.42
C PHE A 174 13.47 22.14 -6.88
N GLY A 175 12.99 20.90 -6.85
CA GLY A 175 11.71 20.57 -6.24
C GLY A 175 11.76 20.65 -4.71
N LEU A 176 11.03 21.57 -4.11
CA LEU A 176 10.78 21.59 -2.66
C LEU A 176 9.48 20.84 -2.37
N ALA A 177 9.60 19.57 -1.96
CA ALA A 177 8.44 18.69 -1.79
C ALA A 177 7.56 19.15 -0.61
N THR A 178 6.25 19.21 -0.83
CA THR A 178 5.23 19.45 0.19
C THR A 178 4.42 18.19 0.52
N GLN A 179 4.51 17.17 -0.35
CA GLN A 179 3.92 15.86 -0.17
C GLN A 179 4.83 14.80 -0.79
N THR A 180 5.17 13.77 0.00
CA THR A 180 5.80 12.53 -0.46
C THR A 180 4.89 11.33 -0.21
N SER A 181 5.03 10.28 -0.99
CA SER A 181 4.42 8.98 -0.72
C SER A 181 5.16 8.23 0.40
N ASN A 182 4.61 7.10 0.84
CA ASN A 182 5.16 6.31 1.96
C ASN A 182 6.34 5.40 1.54
N ASP A 183 6.65 5.30 0.26
CA ASP A 183 7.72 4.44 -0.27
C ASP A 183 9.10 4.95 0.19
N PHE A 184 9.24 6.28 0.25
CA PHE A 184 10.37 6.99 0.85
C PHE A 184 10.51 6.81 2.38
N ASN A 185 9.60 6.08 3.05
CA ASN A 185 9.75 5.75 4.49
C ASN A 185 10.77 4.62 4.74
N ASN A 186 11.39 4.03 3.71
CA ASN A 186 12.24 2.84 3.83
C ASN A 186 13.71 3.07 3.43
N TYR A 187 14.06 4.27 3.00
CA TYR A 187 15.38 4.64 2.49
C TYR A 187 16.04 5.71 3.38
N PRO A 188 17.37 5.84 3.38
CA PRO A 188 18.08 6.80 4.25
C PRO A 188 18.19 8.24 3.69
N PHE A 189 17.61 8.55 2.53
CA PHE A 189 17.84 9.81 1.79
C PHE A 189 16.72 10.85 1.95
N ASP A 190 17.11 12.12 2.04
CA ASP A 190 16.22 13.27 2.24
C ASP A 190 15.65 13.85 0.91
N GLY A 191 16.11 13.33 -0.23
CA GLY A 191 15.74 13.76 -1.57
C GLY A 191 16.47 12.97 -2.67
N ILE A 192 16.22 13.32 -3.92
CA ILE A 192 16.82 12.70 -5.11
C ILE A 192 17.64 13.74 -5.87
N LEU A 193 18.85 13.37 -6.30
CA LEU A 193 19.73 14.13 -7.18
C LEU A 193 19.63 13.55 -8.59
N GLY A 194 18.79 14.17 -9.41
CA GLY A 194 18.61 13.73 -10.79
C GLY A 194 19.80 14.10 -11.68
N LEU A 195 20.40 13.07 -12.29
CA LEU A 195 21.57 13.09 -13.17
C LEU A 195 21.26 12.46 -14.56
N GLY A 196 20.00 12.17 -14.86
CA GLY A 196 19.55 11.80 -16.20
C GLY A 196 19.72 12.92 -17.23
N PRO A 197 19.61 12.64 -18.54
CA PRO A 197 19.83 13.63 -19.59
C PRO A 197 18.80 14.76 -19.54
N THR A 198 19.25 15.99 -19.84
CA THR A 198 18.48 17.23 -19.83
C THR A 198 17.08 17.13 -20.47
N SER A 199 16.91 16.33 -21.52
CA SER A 199 15.62 16.18 -22.22
C SER A 199 14.53 15.46 -21.41
N SER A 200 14.88 14.70 -20.36
CA SER A 200 13.92 14.04 -19.45
C SER A 200 13.38 14.94 -18.33
N ASN A 201 13.87 16.18 -18.25
CA ASN A 201 13.58 17.09 -17.15
C ASN A 201 12.10 17.50 -17.11
N GLN A 202 11.36 17.00 -16.11
CA GLN A 202 9.94 17.33 -15.89
C GLN A 202 9.72 18.65 -15.11
N LEU A 203 10.78 19.36 -14.74
CA LEU A 203 10.71 20.67 -14.07
C LEU A 203 11.01 21.78 -15.07
N ASP A 204 10.28 22.88 -14.95
CA ASP A 204 10.33 24.05 -15.85
C ASP A 204 11.55 24.96 -15.55
N SER A 205 12.71 24.34 -15.30
CA SER A 205 13.94 24.94 -14.76
C SER A 205 15.17 24.08 -15.04
N PRO A 206 16.39 24.63 -15.16
CA PRO A 206 17.60 23.86 -15.48
C PRO A 206 17.88 22.68 -14.54
N THR A 207 18.42 21.59 -15.08
CA THR A 207 18.92 20.44 -14.29
C THR A 207 20.18 20.81 -13.50
N LEU A 208 20.62 19.92 -12.60
CA LEU A 208 21.87 20.09 -11.85
C LEU A 208 23.07 20.35 -12.79
N MET A 209 23.22 19.52 -13.82
CA MET A 209 24.39 19.58 -14.70
C MET A 209 24.34 20.75 -15.68
N GLN A 210 23.14 21.20 -16.09
CA GLN A 210 23.00 22.49 -16.79
C GLN A 210 23.40 23.66 -15.87
N ALA A 211 22.85 23.70 -14.66
CA ALA A 211 23.13 24.76 -13.69
C ALA A 211 24.61 24.80 -13.28
N LEU A 212 25.31 23.66 -13.32
CA LEU A 212 26.74 23.53 -13.07
C LEU A 212 27.60 24.04 -14.24
N ASP A 213 27.24 23.70 -15.48
CA ASP A 213 27.93 24.15 -16.68
C ASP A 213 27.73 25.65 -16.94
N ASP A 214 26.48 26.13 -16.84
CA ASP A 214 26.10 27.55 -17.02
C ASP A 214 26.76 28.51 -16.02
N GLN A 215 27.05 28.06 -14.79
CA GLN A 215 27.50 28.92 -13.68
C GLN A 215 28.97 28.74 -13.29
N THR A 216 29.68 27.74 -13.83
CA THR A 216 31.06 27.44 -13.40
C THR A 216 32.03 27.41 -14.59
N SER A 217 33.09 26.62 -14.48
CA SER A 217 34.06 26.38 -15.56
C SER A 217 34.54 24.95 -15.45
N LEU A 218 33.60 24.02 -15.65
CA LEU A 218 33.91 22.62 -15.89
C LEU A 218 34.89 22.50 -17.07
N ARG A 219 35.75 21.49 -17.04
CA ARG A 219 36.66 21.19 -18.17
C ARG A 219 35.96 20.37 -19.25
N ASN A 220 35.03 19.53 -18.83
CA ASN A 220 34.13 18.69 -19.63
C ASN A 220 32.84 18.53 -18.81
N ASN A 221 31.67 18.44 -19.44
CA ASN A 221 30.41 18.15 -18.77
C ASN A 221 30.26 16.63 -18.59
N VAL A 222 30.98 16.08 -17.61
CA VAL A 222 31.17 14.64 -17.40
C VAL A 222 31.08 14.30 -15.91
N LEU A 223 30.45 13.17 -15.58
CA LEU A 223 30.45 12.56 -14.24
C LEU A 223 31.03 11.14 -14.30
N GLY A 224 31.95 10.81 -13.39
CA GLY A 224 32.41 9.45 -13.13
C GLY A 224 31.75 8.88 -11.88
N VAL A 225 31.35 7.61 -11.91
CA VAL A 225 30.63 6.92 -10.83
C VAL A 225 31.31 5.59 -10.50
N HIS A 226 31.60 5.40 -9.22
CA HIS A 226 32.12 4.16 -8.63
C HIS A 226 31.26 3.75 -7.42
N LEU A 227 30.63 2.57 -7.48
CA LEU A 227 29.77 2.06 -6.40
C LEU A 227 30.50 1.00 -5.57
N SER A 228 30.83 1.32 -4.31
CA SER A 228 31.48 0.36 -3.41
C SER A 228 30.50 -0.72 -2.92
N ARG A 229 30.90 -1.99 -3.03
CA ARG A 229 30.16 -3.18 -2.56
C ARG A 229 30.30 -3.36 -1.04
N ALA A 230 29.19 -3.47 -0.31
CA ALA A 230 29.18 -3.58 1.16
C ALA A 230 29.90 -4.83 1.69
N SER A 231 29.87 -5.93 0.93
CA SER A 231 30.47 -7.21 1.32
C SER A 231 32.00 -7.29 1.16
N ASP A 232 32.61 -6.34 0.44
CA ASP A 232 34.07 -6.18 0.37
C ASP A 232 34.58 -5.25 1.49
N GLY A 233 33.81 -4.20 1.78
CA GLY A 233 33.99 -3.38 2.98
C GLY A 233 35.03 -2.25 2.85
N ASP A 234 35.53 -1.98 1.65
CA ASP A 234 36.52 -0.93 1.34
C ASP A 234 35.97 0.50 1.53
N LYS A 235 34.67 0.69 1.31
CA LYS A 235 33.93 1.97 1.47
C LYS A 235 34.58 3.12 0.69
N ASP A 236 34.77 2.92 -0.60
CA ASP A 236 35.50 3.83 -1.47
C ASP A 236 34.61 4.43 -2.59
N GLY A 237 33.28 4.32 -2.46
CA GLY A 237 32.30 4.80 -3.42
C GLY A 237 32.45 6.31 -3.68
N GLU A 238 32.47 6.69 -4.95
CA GLU A 238 32.89 8.02 -5.41
C GLU A 238 32.06 8.52 -6.62
N LEU A 239 31.71 9.81 -6.58
CA LEU A 239 31.15 10.58 -7.69
C LEU A 239 32.17 11.67 -8.09
N THR A 240 32.90 11.45 -9.19
CA THR A 240 33.95 12.34 -9.73
C THR A 240 33.32 13.39 -10.67
N ILE A 241 33.60 14.70 -10.48
CA ILE A 241 32.93 15.77 -11.25
C ILE A 241 33.89 16.45 -12.25
N GLY A 242 33.46 16.51 -13.52
CA GLY A 242 34.18 17.20 -14.60
C GLY A 242 35.36 16.42 -15.20
N GLY A 243 35.51 15.14 -14.82
CA GLY A 243 36.62 14.26 -15.16
C GLY A 243 36.35 12.81 -14.76
N VAL A 244 37.41 12.01 -14.66
CA VAL A 244 37.40 10.60 -14.27
C VAL A 244 38.56 10.33 -13.30
N ASP A 245 38.42 9.33 -12.43
CA ASP A 245 39.50 8.85 -11.57
C ASP A 245 40.12 7.57 -12.16
N ASP A 246 41.27 7.75 -12.81
CA ASP A 246 42.09 6.66 -13.39
C ASP A 246 42.62 5.67 -12.33
N SER A 247 42.38 5.90 -11.02
CA SER A 247 42.71 4.93 -9.96
C SER A 247 41.59 3.93 -9.64
N LYS A 248 40.40 4.07 -10.26
CA LYS A 248 39.22 3.24 -10.03
C LYS A 248 39.00 2.12 -11.06
N PHE A 249 39.77 2.10 -12.15
CA PHE A 249 39.63 1.13 -13.24
C PHE A 249 40.98 0.80 -13.88
N GLU A 250 41.11 -0.36 -14.52
CA GLU A 250 42.29 -0.76 -15.29
C GLU A 250 42.01 -0.75 -16.81
N GLY A 251 42.91 -0.16 -17.60
CA GLY A 251 42.82 -0.15 -19.07
C GLY A 251 42.20 1.12 -19.65
N GLU A 252 41.41 0.98 -20.73
CA GLU A 252 40.80 2.10 -21.46
C GLU A 252 39.26 2.09 -21.34
N LEU A 253 38.64 3.27 -21.43
CA LEU A 253 37.19 3.44 -21.38
C LEU A 253 36.56 3.21 -22.77
N ASN A 254 35.79 2.13 -22.91
CA ASN A 254 34.89 1.90 -24.04
C ASN A 254 33.70 2.87 -23.95
N TYR A 255 33.51 3.73 -24.95
CA TYR A 255 32.43 4.72 -24.97
C TYR A 255 31.32 4.33 -25.96
N LEU A 256 30.09 4.21 -25.45
CA LEU A 256 28.88 3.92 -26.22
C LEU A 256 27.98 5.15 -26.28
N SER A 257 27.65 5.63 -27.48
CA SER A 257 26.63 6.68 -27.67
C SER A 257 25.26 6.21 -27.21
N THR A 258 24.43 7.11 -26.68
CA THR A 258 23.06 6.76 -26.32
C THR A 258 22.17 6.57 -27.54
N VAL A 259 21.17 5.70 -27.43
CA VAL A 259 20.19 5.38 -28.49
C VAL A 259 19.14 6.47 -28.61
N LYS A 260 18.72 7.04 -27.47
CA LYS A 260 17.85 8.22 -27.36
C LYS A 260 18.61 9.36 -26.66
N THR A 261 18.12 10.60 -26.77
CA THR A 261 18.72 11.78 -26.11
C THR A 261 18.07 12.13 -24.77
N ASP A 262 17.00 11.42 -24.39
CA ASP A 262 16.23 11.63 -23.16
C ASP A 262 16.61 10.66 -22.04
N SER A 263 17.45 9.67 -22.31
CA SER A 263 17.76 8.59 -21.37
C SER A 263 19.20 8.11 -21.54
N TRP A 264 19.81 7.62 -20.47
CA TRP A 264 21.13 6.97 -20.50
C TRP A 264 21.02 5.54 -21.05
N GLU A 265 20.36 5.40 -22.20
CA GLU A 265 20.06 4.15 -22.88
C GLU A 265 21.11 3.84 -23.94
N ILE A 266 21.67 2.63 -23.91
CA ILE A 266 22.63 2.13 -24.90
C ILE A 266 22.14 0.83 -25.56
N SER A 267 22.70 0.48 -26.71
CA SER A 267 22.49 -0.84 -27.33
C SER A 267 23.13 -1.97 -26.50
N VAL A 268 22.47 -3.13 -26.48
CA VAL A 268 23.01 -4.39 -25.93
C VAL A 268 23.19 -5.38 -27.09
N ASP A 269 24.35 -6.05 -27.12
CA ASP A 269 24.62 -7.06 -28.15
C ASP A 269 23.95 -8.40 -27.78
N ASP A 270 24.19 -8.88 -26.55
CA ASP A 270 23.59 -10.07 -25.93
C ASP A 270 23.88 -10.13 -24.41
N ALA A 271 23.20 -11.02 -23.69
CA ALA A 271 23.63 -11.53 -22.38
C ALA A 271 24.26 -12.92 -22.52
N ILE A 272 25.14 -13.29 -21.58
CA ILE A 272 25.99 -14.48 -21.66
C ILE A 272 26.02 -15.16 -20.29
N VAL A 273 25.91 -16.49 -20.26
CA VAL A 273 25.92 -17.30 -19.04
C VAL A 273 26.84 -18.51 -19.23
N ASP A 274 27.85 -18.67 -18.36
CA ASP A 274 28.92 -19.67 -18.45
C ASP A 274 29.54 -19.76 -19.86
N GLY A 275 29.78 -18.60 -20.48
CA GLY A 275 30.35 -18.46 -21.82
C GLY A 275 29.37 -18.76 -22.98
N LYS A 276 28.12 -19.12 -22.69
CA LYS A 276 27.06 -19.33 -23.69
C LYS A 276 26.23 -18.06 -23.88
N GLU A 277 26.17 -17.59 -25.13
CA GLU A 277 25.32 -16.50 -25.60
C GLU A 277 23.82 -16.87 -25.51
N CYS A 278 22.99 -15.94 -25.02
CA CYS A 278 21.55 -16.10 -24.85
C CYS A 278 20.76 -15.89 -26.16
N GLY A 279 21.34 -15.19 -27.15
CA GLY A 279 20.69 -14.84 -28.41
C GLY A 279 19.71 -13.66 -28.31
N LEU A 280 19.81 -12.82 -27.27
CA LEU A 280 18.93 -11.69 -26.98
C LEU A 280 19.32 -10.45 -27.80
N THR A 281 19.33 -10.58 -29.13
CA THR A 281 19.70 -9.51 -30.06
C THR A 281 18.64 -8.42 -30.16
N GLY A 282 19.06 -7.18 -30.45
CA GLY A 282 18.14 -6.06 -30.71
C GLY A 282 17.52 -5.46 -29.44
N LYS A 283 18.28 -5.52 -28.33
CA LYS A 283 17.90 -5.01 -27.01
C LYS A 283 18.64 -3.72 -26.70
N THR A 284 18.09 -2.93 -25.79
CA THR A 284 18.71 -1.72 -25.27
C THR A 284 18.66 -1.73 -23.74
N ALA A 285 19.53 -0.96 -23.09
CA ALA A 285 19.62 -0.90 -21.64
C ALA A 285 19.83 0.54 -21.15
N ILE A 286 18.96 0.99 -20.25
CA ILE A 286 19.12 2.22 -19.47
C ILE A 286 20.08 1.95 -18.31
N VAL A 287 21.00 2.88 -18.07
CA VAL A 287 21.98 2.81 -16.98
C VAL A 287 21.52 3.68 -15.81
N ASP A 288 21.19 3.05 -14.69
CA ASP A 288 20.42 3.71 -13.62
C ASP A 288 20.96 3.43 -12.21
N THR A 289 21.68 4.40 -11.64
CA THR A 289 22.10 4.39 -10.22
C THR A 289 20.93 4.56 -9.24
N GLY A 290 19.74 4.90 -9.72
CA GLY A 290 18.50 4.98 -8.93
C GLY A 290 17.79 3.64 -8.75
N THR A 291 18.21 2.59 -9.48
CA THR A 291 17.61 1.24 -9.44
C THR A 291 18.61 0.22 -8.90
N SER A 292 18.27 -0.48 -7.82
CA SER A 292 19.16 -1.45 -7.18
C SER A 292 19.43 -2.71 -8.02
N TYR A 293 18.48 -3.12 -8.86
CA TYR A 293 18.45 -4.42 -9.55
C TYR A 293 18.84 -4.32 -11.03
N VAL A 294 19.12 -5.47 -11.66
CA VAL A 294 18.97 -5.56 -13.13
C VAL A 294 17.51 -5.94 -13.42
N LEU A 295 16.82 -5.13 -14.22
CA LEU A 295 15.42 -5.38 -14.63
C LEU A 295 15.39 -5.70 -16.13
N MET A 296 14.76 -6.82 -16.49
CA MET A 296 14.66 -7.31 -17.87
C MET A 296 13.21 -7.75 -18.16
N PRO A 297 12.70 -7.58 -19.40
CA PRO A 297 11.42 -8.12 -19.80
C PRO A 297 11.31 -9.63 -19.47
N PRO A 298 10.14 -10.14 -19.01
CA PRO A 298 10.00 -11.49 -18.46
C PRO A 298 10.61 -12.61 -19.33
N ASN A 299 10.45 -12.53 -20.66
CA ASN A 299 10.97 -13.51 -21.61
C ASN A 299 12.52 -13.48 -21.71
N ASP A 300 13.12 -12.31 -21.61
CA ASP A 300 14.57 -12.12 -21.68
C ASP A 300 15.20 -12.63 -20.37
N ALA A 301 14.59 -12.28 -19.23
CA ALA A 301 14.97 -12.80 -17.92
C ALA A 301 14.84 -14.32 -17.84
N GLN A 302 13.76 -14.90 -18.38
CA GLN A 302 13.56 -16.35 -18.43
C GLN A 302 14.62 -17.03 -19.31
N THR A 303 14.97 -16.42 -20.45
CA THR A 303 16.02 -16.94 -21.34
C THR A 303 17.38 -16.98 -20.66
N LEU A 304 17.72 -15.92 -19.91
CA LEU A 304 18.95 -15.85 -19.11
C LEU A 304 18.95 -16.86 -17.95
N HIS A 305 17.88 -16.89 -17.14
CA HIS A 305 17.81 -17.78 -15.96
C HIS A 305 17.71 -19.26 -16.34
N ALA A 306 17.16 -19.60 -17.51
CA ALA A 306 17.17 -20.96 -18.04
C ALA A 306 18.59 -21.50 -18.35
N LEU A 307 19.62 -20.64 -18.35
CA LEU A 307 21.03 -21.06 -18.44
C LEU A 307 21.71 -21.18 -17.07
N ILE A 308 21.15 -20.59 -16.00
CA ILE A 308 21.71 -20.65 -14.65
C ILE A 308 21.31 -21.98 -13.99
N PRO A 309 22.27 -22.87 -13.63
CA PRO A 309 21.95 -24.17 -13.04
C PRO A 309 21.17 -24.04 -11.74
N GLY A 310 20.05 -24.77 -11.63
CA GLY A 310 19.21 -24.78 -10.43
C GLY A 310 18.32 -23.54 -10.26
N SER A 311 18.23 -22.64 -11.26
CA SER A 311 17.29 -21.52 -11.20
C SER A 311 15.83 -21.98 -11.30
N VAL A 312 14.95 -21.35 -10.53
CA VAL A 312 13.49 -21.58 -10.56
C VAL A 312 12.77 -20.23 -10.53
N GLN A 313 11.86 -20.02 -11.49
CA GLN A 313 11.03 -18.81 -11.58
C GLN A 313 9.90 -18.82 -10.54
N ASP A 314 9.63 -17.65 -9.96
CA ASP A 314 8.52 -17.38 -9.04
C ASP A 314 7.91 -16.02 -9.42
N ASP A 315 6.85 -16.06 -10.25
CA ASP A 315 6.24 -14.90 -10.93
C ASP A 315 7.26 -14.06 -11.74
N GLU A 316 7.44 -12.76 -11.44
CA GLU A 316 8.49 -11.92 -12.04
C GLU A 316 9.89 -12.16 -11.43
N SER A 317 9.97 -12.86 -10.29
CA SER A 317 11.22 -13.13 -9.58
C SER A 317 11.82 -14.49 -9.93
N TYR A 318 13.08 -14.68 -9.55
CA TYR A 318 13.79 -15.95 -9.71
C TYR A 318 14.50 -16.32 -8.41
N THR A 319 14.55 -17.61 -8.12
CA THR A 319 15.44 -18.20 -7.10
C THR A 319 16.60 -18.91 -7.79
N ILE A 320 17.76 -18.92 -7.14
CA ILE A 320 19.03 -19.51 -7.62
C ILE A 320 19.79 -20.13 -6.43
N PRO A 321 20.72 -21.08 -6.66
CA PRO A 321 21.54 -21.64 -5.57
C PRO A 321 22.38 -20.55 -4.89
N CYS A 322 22.37 -20.49 -3.56
CA CYS A 322 23.14 -19.49 -2.80
C CYS A 322 24.66 -19.62 -2.96
N ASP A 323 25.15 -20.78 -3.39
CA ASP A 323 26.55 -21.10 -3.65
C ASP A 323 26.93 -21.09 -5.14
N THR A 324 26.06 -20.55 -6.00
CA THR A 324 26.35 -20.47 -7.45
C THR A 324 27.59 -19.62 -7.75
N THR A 325 28.40 -20.13 -8.68
CA THR A 325 29.58 -19.43 -9.22
C THR A 325 29.49 -19.25 -10.74
N THR A 326 28.28 -19.32 -11.30
CA THR A 326 28.04 -19.13 -12.74
C THR A 326 28.55 -17.77 -13.20
N GLU A 327 29.33 -17.74 -14.29
CA GLU A 327 29.79 -16.48 -14.87
C GLU A 327 28.68 -15.88 -15.72
N LEU A 328 28.21 -14.69 -15.34
CA LEU A 328 27.21 -13.93 -16.08
C LEU A 328 27.88 -12.69 -16.67
N GLN A 329 27.70 -12.45 -17.96
CA GLN A 329 28.25 -11.28 -18.65
C GLN A 329 27.19 -10.57 -19.50
N VAL A 330 27.36 -9.26 -19.71
CA VAL A 330 26.61 -8.48 -20.71
C VAL A 330 27.57 -8.03 -21.81
N SER A 331 27.25 -8.26 -23.08
CA SER A 331 28.05 -7.78 -24.22
C SER A 331 27.52 -6.43 -24.71
N LEU A 332 28.40 -5.43 -24.74
CA LEU A 332 28.07 -4.05 -25.11
C LEU A 332 29.17 -3.50 -26.05
N ASN A 333 28.82 -3.19 -27.30
CA ASN A 333 29.78 -2.71 -28.32
C ASN A 333 30.96 -3.71 -28.52
N GLY A 334 30.67 -5.00 -28.44
CA GLY A 334 31.64 -6.10 -28.59
C GLY A 334 32.54 -6.35 -27.37
N VAL A 335 32.40 -5.59 -26.29
CA VAL A 335 33.12 -5.81 -25.02
C VAL A 335 32.20 -6.53 -24.03
N LYS A 336 32.72 -7.57 -23.37
CA LYS A 336 31.97 -8.42 -22.42
C LYS A 336 32.26 -7.98 -20.99
N TYR A 337 31.21 -7.69 -20.23
CA TYR A 337 31.26 -7.16 -18.86
C TYR A 337 30.71 -8.20 -17.87
N SER A 338 31.57 -8.84 -17.10
CA SER A 338 31.15 -9.85 -16.10
C SER A 338 30.49 -9.20 -14.87
N ILE A 339 29.38 -9.77 -14.41
CA ILE A 339 28.72 -9.41 -13.14
C ILE A 339 29.12 -10.45 -12.08
N SER A 340 29.64 -9.98 -10.95
CA SER A 340 30.03 -10.86 -9.84
C SER A 340 28.83 -11.60 -9.25
N PRO A 341 28.95 -12.91 -8.91
CA PRO A 341 27.94 -13.63 -8.13
C PRO A 341 27.61 -12.95 -6.79
N LYS A 342 28.53 -12.16 -6.21
CA LYS A 342 28.25 -11.33 -5.01
C LYS A 342 27.14 -10.29 -5.20
N ASP A 343 26.82 -9.92 -6.44
CA ASP A 343 25.85 -8.88 -6.76
C ASP A 343 24.55 -9.45 -7.30
N TYR A 344 24.59 -10.47 -8.17
CA TYR A 344 23.37 -11.08 -8.68
C TYR A 344 22.73 -12.10 -7.71
N VAL A 345 23.47 -12.65 -6.74
CA VAL A 345 22.92 -13.49 -5.66
C VAL A 345 22.46 -12.61 -4.49
N GLY A 346 21.17 -12.65 -4.21
CA GLY A 346 20.51 -11.88 -3.16
C GLY A 346 20.32 -12.64 -1.85
N LYS A 347 19.17 -12.41 -1.19
CA LYS A 347 18.89 -12.90 0.16
C LYS A 347 18.51 -14.38 0.14
N SER A 348 19.00 -15.14 1.11
CA SER A 348 18.62 -16.54 1.33
C SER A 348 17.16 -16.67 1.80
N SER A 349 16.47 -17.63 1.20
CA SER A 349 15.13 -18.12 1.55
C SER A 349 15.20 -19.64 1.66
N GLY A 350 15.69 -20.12 2.80
CA GLY A 350 16.07 -21.52 2.98
C GLY A 350 17.34 -21.88 2.19
N ASP A 351 17.33 -23.01 1.49
CA ASP A 351 18.49 -23.53 0.75
C ASP A 351 18.73 -22.81 -0.61
N ALA A 352 17.85 -21.89 -1.01
CA ALA A 352 17.97 -21.07 -2.21
C ALA A 352 18.06 -19.57 -1.88
N CYS A 353 18.55 -18.77 -2.82
CA CYS A 353 18.67 -17.31 -2.70
C CYS A 353 17.84 -16.62 -3.79
N SER A 354 17.35 -15.41 -3.53
CA SER A 354 16.73 -14.57 -4.57
C SER A 354 17.76 -14.19 -5.62
N SER A 355 17.39 -14.19 -6.90
CA SER A 355 18.14 -13.47 -7.92
C SER A 355 17.89 -11.97 -7.77
N ASN A 356 18.94 -11.16 -7.90
CA ASN A 356 18.83 -9.70 -8.01
C ASN A 356 18.68 -9.26 -9.49
N ILE A 357 18.40 -10.21 -10.39
CA ILE A 357 17.99 -9.98 -11.78
C ILE A 357 16.51 -10.36 -11.87
N ILE A 358 15.65 -9.38 -12.13
CA ILE A 358 14.18 -9.52 -12.05
C ILE A 358 13.57 -9.47 -13.45
N GLY A 359 12.61 -10.35 -13.71
CA GLY A 359 11.83 -10.43 -14.95
C GLY A 359 10.72 -9.39 -15.03
N HIS A 360 11.02 -8.13 -14.72
CA HIS A 360 10.06 -7.03 -14.74
C HIS A 360 10.25 -6.12 -15.97
N GLN A 361 9.18 -5.91 -16.74
CA GLN A 361 9.21 -5.00 -17.91
C GLN A 361 8.85 -3.56 -17.48
N ALA A 362 9.85 -2.80 -17.03
CA ALA A 362 9.66 -1.40 -16.60
C ALA A 362 9.23 -0.44 -17.72
N PHE A 363 9.68 -0.70 -18.96
CA PHE A 363 9.40 0.12 -20.14
C PHE A 363 8.87 -0.76 -21.30
N GLY A 364 9.49 -0.74 -22.48
CA GLY A 364 9.16 -1.59 -23.62
C GLY A 364 9.76 -3.01 -23.54
N ALA A 365 9.25 -3.91 -24.38
CA ALA A 365 9.61 -5.34 -24.38
C ALA A 365 11.04 -5.67 -24.88
N ASN A 366 11.85 -4.65 -25.18
CA ASN A 366 13.27 -4.76 -25.57
C ASN A 366 14.21 -3.88 -24.73
N GLU A 367 13.66 -3.16 -23.73
CA GLU A 367 14.38 -2.19 -22.91
C GLU A 367 14.66 -2.80 -21.53
N TRP A 368 15.93 -2.86 -21.14
CA TRP A 368 16.42 -3.35 -19.85
C TRP A 368 16.82 -2.16 -18.96
N ILE A 369 16.96 -2.39 -17.66
CA ILE A 369 17.64 -1.47 -16.74
C ILE A 369 18.86 -2.18 -16.14
N LEU A 370 20.03 -1.59 -16.30
CA LEU A 370 21.29 -2.01 -15.70
C LEU A 370 21.57 -1.13 -14.47
N GLY A 371 21.02 -1.56 -13.33
CA GLY A 371 21.15 -0.90 -12.04
C GLY A 371 22.39 -1.29 -11.23
N ASP A 372 22.36 -1.08 -9.91
CA ASP A 372 23.50 -1.24 -9.00
C ASP A 372 24.16 -2.63 -9.04
N VAL A 373 23.39 -3.68 -9.27
CA VAL A 373 23.92 -5.05 -9.53
C VAL A 373 24.95 -5.08 -10.65
N PHE A 374 24.71 -4.34 -11.73
CA PHE A 374 25.69 -4.18 -12.82
C PHE A 374 26.74 -3.12 -12.47
N LEU A 375 26.32 -1.96 -11.95
CA LEU A 375 27.20 -0.80 -11.72
C LEU A 375 28.26 -1.02 -10.62
N LYS A 376 28.06 -1.95 -9.69
CA LYS A 376 29.10 -2.42 -8.75
C LYS A 376 30.26 -3.20 -9.41
N ASN A 377 30.18 -3.49 -10.71
CA ASN A 377 31.19 -4.25 -11.46
C ASN A 377 31.92 -3.41 -12.52
N VAL A 378 31.64 -2.11 -12.65
CA VAL A 378 32.30 -1.22 -13.61
C VAL A 378 32.47 0.20 -13.06
N TYR A 379 33.55 0.88 -13.44
CA TYR A 379 33.57 2.35 -13.39
C TYR A 379 32.73 2.90 -14.55
N ALA A 380 31.73 3.74 -14.25
CA ALA A 380 30.78 4.26 -15.23
C ALA A 380 30.94 5.78 -15.41
N VAL A 381 31.00 6.24 -16.67
CA VAL A 381 31.28 7.63 -17.02
C VAL A 381 30.18 8.20 -17.90
N PHE A 382 29.45 9.20 -17.41
CA PHE A 382 28.33 9.84 -18.10
C PHE A 382 28.80 11.16 -18.75
N ASP A 383 28.91 11.19 -20.07
CA ASP A 383 29.44 12.32 -20.87
C ASP A 383 28.27 13.09 -21.50
N PHE A 384 27.86 14.18 -20.84
CA PHE A 384 26.73 15.04 -21.23
C PHE A 384 27.09 15.89 -22.46
N ASP A 385 28.36 16.26 -22.66
CA ASP A 385 28.84 16.98 -23.85
C ASP A 385 28.55 16.21 -25.15
N LYS A 386 28.58 14.86 -25.10
CA LYS A 386 28.54 13.98 -26.28
C LYS A 386 27.43 12.93 -26.25
N ASN A 387 26.56 12.95 -25.25
CA ASN A 387 25.47 11.98 -25.02
C ASN A 387 25.94 10.53 -25.18
N ARG A 388 26.88 10.12 -24.32
CA ARG A 388 27.50 8.79 -24.35
C ARG A 388 27.94 8.32 -22.97
N ILE A 389 28.12 7.01 -22.82
CA ILE A 389 28.51 6.36 -21.57
C ILE A 389 29.85 5.64 -21.78
N GLY A 390 30.87 6.01 -21.01
CA GLY A 390 32.15 5.32 -20.92
C GLY A 390 32.14 4.23 -19.85
N ARG A 391 32.79 3.08 -20.11
CA ARG A 391 32.99 1.98 -19.14
C ARG A 391 34.34 1.31 -19.35
N GLU A 392 34.95 0.85 -18.28
CA GLU A 392 36.21 0.07 -18.28
C GLU A 392 36.17 -1.15 -19.21
N ALA A 393 37.08 -1.27 -20.17
CA ALA A 393 37.16 -2.40 -21.10
C ALA A 393 37.97 -3.57 -20.52
N ASN A 394 37.36 -4.36 -19.63
CA ASN A 394 38.05 -5.37 -18.83
C ASN A 394 38.31 -6.71 -19.56
N ASP A 395 39.36 -6.78 -20.40
CA ASP A 395 39.86 -8.05 -21.03
C ASP A 395 40.69 -8.89 -20.05
N LEU A 396 40.11 -9.26 -18.90
CA LEU A 396 40.75 -10.06 -17.86
C LEU A 396 40.23 -11.50 -17.80
N LYS A 397 41.10 -12.42 -18.21
CA LYS A 397 40.87 -13.87 -18.20
C LYS A 397 40.86 -14.40 -16.76
N PHE A 398 39.71 -14.89 -16.29
CA PHE A 398 39.58 -15.57 -15.00
C PHE A 398 40.47 -16.82 -14.91
N ASN A 399 41.59 -16.68 -14.21
CA ASN A 399 42.58 -17.73 -14.03
C ASN A 399 42.48 -18.29 -12.59
N TYR A 400 41.49 -19.17 -12.36
CA TYR A 400 41.23 -19.78 -11.06
C TYR A 400 42.48 -20.50 -10.50
N PRO A 401 42.85 -20.29 -9.22
CA PRO A 401 44.04 -20.89 -8.64
C PRO A 401 43.83 -22.39 -8.33
N VAL A 402 44.06 -23.25 -9.32
CA VAL A 402 44.04 -24.72 -9.15
C VAL A 402 45.05 -25.14 -8.09
N LEU A 403 44.55 -25.88 -7.09
CA LEU A 403 45.23 -26.25 -5.84
C LEU A 403 46.57 -27.01 -6.05
N THR A 404 47.65 -26.27 -6.25
CA THR A 404 48.98 -26.85 -6.49
C THR A 404 49.74 -27.03 -5.18
N ILE A 405 49.75 -28.26 -4.67
CA ILE A 405 50.42 -28.64 -3.41
C ILE A 405 51.94 -28.46 -3.53
N TYR A 406 52.52 -27.55 -2.75
CA TYR A 406 53.96 -27.54 -2.48
C TYR A 406 54.29 -27.54 -0.98
N ARG A 407 55.33 -28.31 -0.63
CA ARG A 407 55.78 -28.54 0.75
C ARG A 407 56.31 -27.27 1.41
N LEU A 408 56.06 -27.16 2.71
CA LEU A 408 56.78 -26.28 3.63
C LEU A 408 58.30 -26.35 3.43
N ARG A 409 58.94 -25.18 3.31
CA ARG A 409 60.30 -24.97 3.82
C ARG A 409 60.46 -23.55 4.35
N ASN A 410 61.37 -23.39 5.31
CA ASN A 410 61.35 -22.30 6.28
C ASN A 410 62.49 -21.28 6.06
N TYR A 411 62.23 -20.03 6.43
CA TYR A 411 63.19 -18.93 6.72
C TYR A 411 64.13 -18.40 5.61
N GLY A 412 64.04 -17.08 5.38
CA GLY A 412 65.17 -16.19 5.72
C GLY A 412 65.79 -15.30 4.63
N GLY A 413 65.90 -14.00 4.92
CA GLY A 413 67.01 -13.16 4.44
C GLY A 413 66.67 -11.96 3.55
N HIS A 414 67.12 -10.77 3.95
CA HIS A 414 67.14 -9.55 3.12
C HIS A 414 68.05 -9.67 1.89
N PHE A 415 67.74 -8.95 0.80
CA PHE A 415 68.60 -7.82 0.40
C PHE A 415 67.89 -6.76 -0.47
N ARG A 416 68.52 -5.58 -0.59
CA ARG A 416 68.07 -4.45 -1.44
C ARG A 416 68.86 -4.39 -2.75
N ARG A 417 68.25 -3.92 -3.85
CA ARG A 417 68.67 -2.66 -4.53
C ARG A 417 67.73 -2.22 -5.66
N LYS A 418 67.67 -0.91 -5.88
CA LYS A 418 67.14 -0.27 -7.10
C LYS A 418 68.13 -0.44 -8.26
N LEU A 419 67.63 -0.45 -9.49
CA LEU A 419 68.19 0.38 -10.57
C LEU A 419 67.08 0.90 -11.50
N PHE A 420 67.43 1.68 -12.52
CA PHE A 420 66.57 2.59 -13.27
C PHE A 420 66.84 2.45 -14.79
N LEU A 421 65.96 3.03 -15.63
CA LEU A 421 66.14 3.29 -17.09
C LEU A 421 66.07 2.02 -18.00
N SER A 422 65.61 2.08 -19.26
CA SER A 422 64.90 3.12 -20.04
C SER A 422 64.12 2.49 -21.22
N LYS A 423 63.22 3.25 -21.86
CA LYS A 423 62.64 2.98 -23.19
C LYS A 423 63.71 2.69 -24.26
N SER A 424 63.40 1.80 -25.22
CA SER A 424 63.07 2.18 -26.62
C SER A 424 62.88 0.95 -27.54
N ASP A 425 61.73 0.91 -28.25
CA ASP A 425 61.57 0.58 -29.69
C ASP A 425 62.01 -0.81 -30.24
N VAL A 426 61.54 -1.37 -31.37
CA VAL A 426 60.36 -1.22 -32.28
C VAL A 426 60.38 -2.48 -33.23
N THR A 427 59.27 -2.81 -33.92
CA THR A 427 59.15 -3.83 -35.02
C THR A 427 59.45 -5.30 -34.67
N SER A 428 59.04 -6.32 -35.44
CA SER A 428 57.84 -6.65 -36.26
C SER A 428 58.12 -8.01 -36.95
N LEU A 429 57.15 -8.55 -37.71
CA LEU A 429 57.23 -9.82 -38.47
C LEU A 429 57.26 -11.07 -37.58
N GLU A 430 56.78 -12.25 -37.98
CA GLU A 430 55.64 -12.72 -38.79
C GLU A 430 55.79 -14.26 -38.78
N SER A 431 54.70 -14.98 -39.06
CA SER A 431 54.57 -16.43 -39.29
C SER A 431 55.83 -17.23 -39.72
N SER A 432 55.99 -18.51 -39.36
CA SER A 432 55.18 -19.57 -40.02
C SER A 432 55.43 -21.02 -39.54
N ASN A 433 54.39 -21.85 -39.71
CA ASN A 433 54.33 -23.29 -40.04
C ASN A 433 55.03 -24.37 -39.17
N GLY A 434 54.37 -25.53 -39.05
CA GLY A 434 54.93 -26.74 -38.41
C GLY A 434 53.93 -27.78 -37.86
N SER A 435 52.70 -27.86 -38.36
CA SER A 435 52.18 -29.03 -39.10
C SER A 435 52.70 -30.43 -38.68
N SER A 436 51.91 -31.19 -37.90
CA SER A 436 51.87 -32.66 -38.00
C SER A 436 50.62 -33.30 -37.37
N GLU A 437 49.82 -33.94 -38.22
CA GLU A 437 48.76 -34.91 -37.93
C GLU A 437 49.33 -36.35 -37.83
N PRO A 438 48.56 -37.43 -37.55
CA PRO A 438 47.33 -37.58 -36.75
C PRO A 438 47.37 -38.89 -35.89
N SER A 439 46.19 -39.47 -35.62
CA SER A 439 45.90 -40.88 -35.22
C SER A 439 45.97 -41.23 -33.70
N SER A 440 45.16 -42.15 -33.15
CA SER A 440 44.14 -43.03 -33.76
C SER A 440 42.95 -43.39 -32.83
N VAL A 441 41.75 -43.39 -33.42
CA VAL A 441 40.56 -44.25 -33.18
C VAL A 441 40.60 -45.28 -32.02
N ALA A 442 39.55 -45.27 -31.19
CA ALA A 442 38.96 -46.48 -30.59
C ALA A 442 37.44 -46.31 -30.37
N THR A 443 36.62 -47.18 -30.97
CA THR A 443 35.14 -47.15 -30.88
C THR A 443 34.60 -48.37 -30.15
N ALA A 444 33.52 -48.20 -29.36
CA ALA A 444 32.70 -49.30 -28.85
C ALA A 444 31.24 -48.82 -28.66
N SER A 445 30.26 -49.66 -29.01
CA SER A 445 28.83 -49.33 -29.05
C SER A 445 27.95 -50.53 -28.72
N ASN A 446 26.75 -50.26 -28.15
CA ASN A 446 25.47 -51.03 -28.12
C ASN A 446 24.73 -50.72 -26.79
N SER A 447 23.47 -50.26 -26.73
CA SER A 447 22.17 -50.82 -27.19
C SER A 447 21.73 -52.09 -26.44
N GLY A 448 20.53 -52.22 -25.87
CA GLY A 448 19.36 -51.32 -25.74
C GLY A 448 18.07 -52.10 -25.34
N ALA A 449 16.91 -51.43 -25.18
CA ALA A 449 15.54 -52.00 -24.99
C ALA A 449 15.25 -52.79 -23.67
N SER A 450 14.00 -53.09 -23.23
CA SER A 450 12.67 -52.41 -23.28
C SER A 450 11.59 -53.13 -22.41
N GLY A 451 10.61 -52.40 -21.85
CA GLY A 451 9.35 -52.96 -21.25
C GLY A 451 9.41 -53.55 -19.82
N THR A 452 8.31 -53.86 -19.10
CA THR A 452 6.85 -53.55 -19.25
C THR A 452 6.04 -53.91 -17.97
N SER A 453 4.99 -53.12 -17.68
CA SER A 453 3.67 -53.42 -17.05
C SER A 453 3.45 -53.92 -15.58
N ASP A 454 2.22 -53.60 -15.10
CA ASP A 454 1.36 -54.25 -14.06
C ASP A 454 1.64 -54.07 -12.54
N ALA A 455 0.64 -54.03 -11.62
CA ALA A 455 -0.81 -53.75 -11.69
C ALA A 455 -1.48 -53.64 -10.27
N ALA A 456 -2.75 -53.17 -10.23
CA ALA A 456 -3.82 -53.46 -9.23
C ALA A 456 -3.79 -52.86 -7.79
N MET A 457 -4.91 -52.73 -7.02
CA MET A 457 -6.35 -52.41 -7.31
C MET A 457 -7.20 -52.26 -6.00
N ALA A 458 -8.08 -51.24 -5.87
CA ALA A 458 -9.37 -51.21 -5.11
C ALA A 458 -9.96 -49.76 -5.13
N HIS A 459 -11.24 -49.39 -5.33
CA HIS A 459 -12.60 -49.93 -5.03
C HIS A 459 -13.11 -49.67 -3.59
N VAL A 460 -14.33 -49.14 -3.33
CA VAL A 460 -15.43 -48.58 -4.18
C VAL A 460 -16.39 -47.65 -3.31
N PRO A 461 -17.63 -47.20 -3.67
CA PRO A 461 -17.97 -45.76 -3.64
C PRO A 461 -19.24 -45.38 -2.81
N LEU A 462 -19.76 -44.16 -3.00
CA LEU A 462 -21.20 -43.95 -3.22
C LEU A 462 -21.47 -42.69 -4.07
N ALA A 463 -22.57 -42.68 -4.83
CA ALA A 463 -23.04 -41.55 -5.62
C ALA A 463 -24.57 -41.45 -5.57
N MET A 464 -25.13 -40.27 -5.90
CA MET A 464 -26.53 -40.13 -6.29
C MET A 464 -26.65 -39.10 -7.43
N VAL A 465 -27.62 -39.31 -8.32
CA VAL A 465 -27.64 -38.77 -9.70
C VAL A 465 -29.09 -38.47 -10.10
N LEU A 466 -29.28 -37.82 -11.26
CA LEU A 466 -30.49 -37.74 -12.12
C LEU A 466 -31.20 -36.35 -12.13
N PRO A 467 -31.97 -35.99 -13.19
CA PRO A 467 -31.42 -35.60 -14.51
C PRO A 467 -32.21 -34.47 -15.22
N VAL A 468 -31.75 -34.00 -16.40
CA VAL A 468 -32.59 -33.77 -17.61
C VAL A 468 -31.68 -33.94 -18.85
N ALA A 469 -32.20 -34.48 -19.97
CA ALA A 469 -31.55 -34.55 -21.28
C ALA A 469 -32.60 -34.60 -22.42
N PHE A 470 -32.13 -34.62 -23.68
CA PHE A 470 -32.88 -34.66 -24.97
C PHE A 470 -33.48 -33.32 -25.45
N ALA A 471 -33.41 -32.95 -26.74
CA ALA A 471 -32.69 -33.56 -27.88
C ALA A 471 -32.35 -32.58 -29.03
N ASP A 472 -31.20 -32.82 -29.66
CA ASP A 472 -30.85 -32.83 -31.09
C ASP A 472 -31.51 -31.90 -32.14
N GLY A 473 -30.65 -31.30 -32.98
CA GLY A 473 -30.99 -30.65 -34.25
C GLY A 473 -29.75 -30.04 -34.92
N ALA A 474 -29.39 -30.50 -36.12
CA ALA A 474 -28.08 -30.24 -36.76
C ALA A 474 -28.14 -29.14 -37.88
N PRO A 475 -27.03 -28.79 -38.58
CA PRO A 475 -26.76 -27.44 -39.07
C PRO A 475 -27.16 -27.17 -40.54
N LEU A 476 -26.97 -25.91 -41.03
CA LEU A 476 -26.22 -25.59 -42.26
C LEU A 476 -26.22 -24.09 -42.67
N LEU A 477 -25.26 -23.74 -43.54
CA LEU A 477 -25.25 -22.70 -44.60
C LEU A 477 -25.16 -21.19 -44.30
N ARG A 478 -24.17 -20.56 -44.95
CA ARG A 478 -24.21 -19.16 -45.46
C ARG A 478 -25.22 -19.06 -46.63
N PRO A 479 -25.64 -17.85 -47.00
CA PRO A 479 -25.26 -17.41 -48.35
C PRO A 479 -24.74 -15.95 -48.43
N SER A 480 -24.18 -15.61 -49.59
CA SER A 480 -23.76 -14.27 -50.00
C SER A 480 -24.08 -14.09 -51.49
N LEU A 481 -24.68 -12.96 -51.85
CA LEU A 481 -24.87 -12.32 -53.17
C LEU A 481 -25.32 -10.87 -52.84
N ASP A 482 -24.83 -9.77 -53.42
CA ASP A 482 -24.71 -9.36 -54.84
C ASP A 482 -26.08 -9.07 -55.48
N ALA A 483 -26.32 -7.98 -56.23
CA ALA A 483 -25.57 -6.74 -56.49
C ALA A 483 -26.50 -5.72 -57.22
N VAL A 484 -25.92 -4.68 -57.85
CA VAL A 484 -26.43 -3.77 -58.91
C VAL A 484 -26.71 -2.31 -58.50
N ASP A 485 -26.22 -1.43 -59.38
CA ASP A 485 -26.06 0.04 -59.35
C ASP A 485 -27.38 0.78 -59.76
N ASP A 486 -27.48 2.08 -60.10
CA ASP A 486 -26.56 3.02 -60.77
C ASP A 486 -26.99 4.51 -60.57
N ASP A 487 -26.29 5.44 -61.23
CA ASP A 487 -26.44 6.92 -61.33
C ASP A 487 -26.06 7.77 -60.09
N GLY A 488 -25.17 8.76 -60.18
CA GLY A 488 -24.27 9.13 -61.28
C GLY A 488 -23.79 10.60 -61.27
N SER A 489 -22.54 10.84 -61.73
CA SER A 489 -21.95 12.14 -62.15
C SER A 489 -21.77 13.27 -61.10
N ASP A 490 -20.75 14.15 -61.16
CA ASP A 490 -19.57 14.22 -62.04
C ASP A 490 -18.37 14.94 -61.39
N ASP A 491 -17.17 14.57 -61.86
CA ASP A 491 -15.88 15.30 -61.92
C ASP A 491 -15.17 15.89 -60.67
N ALA A 492 -13.85 16.00 -60.81
CA ALA A 492 -12.89 16.49 -59.81
C ALA A 492 -11.88 17.47 -60.44
N LEU A 493 -11.16 18.24 -59.61
CA LEU A 493 -9.69 18.42 -59.66
C LEU A 493 -9.16 19.45 -58.64
N GLU A 494 -7.89 19.25 -58.25
CA GLU A 494 -7.04 20.15 -57.44
C GLU A 494 -6.48 21.34 -58.29
N PRO A 495 -5.65 22.31 -57.78
CA PRO A 495 -5.01 22.42 -56.47
C PRO A 495 -5.01 23.83 -55.80
N SER A 496 -4.28 23.93 -54.68
CA SER A 496 -3.93 25.15 -53.92
C SER A 496 -2.67 25.88 -54.48
N PRO A 497 -2.09 26.96 -53.88
CA PRO A 497 -2.42 27.72 -52.66
C PRO A 497 -2.29 29.29 -52.73
N SER A 498 -2.44 29.97 -51.58
CA SER A 498 -1.66 31.17 -51.10
C SER A 498 -2.36 32.52 -50.74
N THR A 499 -1.99 33.05 -49.55
CA THR A 499 -1.86 34.46 -49.08
C THR A 499 -3.01 35.52 -49.09
N SER A 500 -3.61 35.72 -47.90
CA SER A 500 -3.55 36.94 -47.02
C SER A 500 -4.26 38.29 -47.27
N LEU A 501 -4.63 38.92 -46.13
CA LEU A 501 -4.87 40.36 -45.79
C LEU A 501 -6.31 40.98 -45.79
N ASP A 502 -6.74 41.34 -44.56
CA ASP A 502 -7.40 42.57 -44.05
C ASP A 502 -8.48 43.37 -44.81
N LEU A 503 -9.54 43.73 -44.06
CA LEU A 503 -9.95 45.14 -43.84
C LEU A 503 -10.91 45.30 -42.62
N ALA A 504 -11.02 46.51 -42.05
CA ALA A 504 -11.77 46.82 -40.81
C ALA A 504 -12.46 48.22 -40.88
N VAL A 505 -12.80 48.83 -39.71
CA VAL A 505 -13.30 50.23 -39.43
C VAL A 505 -14.83 50.40 -39.26
N GLU A 506 -15.40 51.19 -38.30
CA GLU A 506 -14.97 51.59 -36.92
C GLU A 506 -16.23 51.77 -35.95
N PRO A 507 -16.69 52.90 -35.32
CA PRO A 507 -17.31 52.80 -33.96
C PRO A 507 -18.41 53.83 -33.46
N ARG A 508 -18.63 53.80 -32.11
CA ARG A 508 -18.69 54.92 -31.10
C ARG A 508 -20.03 55.41 -30.50
N HIS A 509 -20.09 55.31 -29.15
CA HIS A 509 -20.38 56.35 -28.12
C HIS A 509 -20.16 55.69 -26.71
N LEU A 510 -19.96 56.35 -25.54
CA LEU A 510 -19.73 57.75 -25.12
C LEU A 510 -18.81 57.80 -23.86
N ARG A 511 -18.86 58.87 -23.03
CA ARG A 511 -18.06 59.18 -21.79
C ARG A 511 -18.87 60.16 -20.87
N PRO A 512 -18.38 60.94 -19.84
CA PRO A 512 -17.03 61.06 -19.19
C PRO A 512 -16.94 61.37 -17.65
N GLY A 513 -15.70 61.36 -17.09
CA GLY A 513 -15.24 62.21 -15.97
C GLY A 513 -15.20 61.60 -14.54
N ILE A 514 -14.38 62.03 -13.55
CA ILE A 514 -13.32 63.08 -13.43
C ILE A 514 -12.19 62.60 -12.46
N LYS A 515 -10.96 63.17 -12.53
CA LYS A 515 -9.77 62.82 -11.72
C LYS A 515 -9.62 63.59 -10.39
N ARG A 516 -8.75 63.10 -9.49
CA ARG A 516 -7.74 63.93 -8.75
C ARG A 516 -6.47 63.14 -8.39
N HIS A 517 -5.35 63.85 -8.22
CA HIS A 517 -4.02 63.35 -7.83
C HIS A 517 -3.45 64.27 -6.74
N SER A 518 -2.79 63.72 -5.73
CA SER A 518 -1.65 64.31 -5.00
C SER A 518 -1.21 63.38 -3.84
N SER A 519 0.01 63.41 -3.30
CA SER A 519 1.36 63.51 -3.91
C SER A 519 2.39 63.48 -2.78
N LEU A 520 3.39 62.60 -2.82
CA LEU A 520 4.68 62.83 -2.14
C LEU A 520 5.75 61.90 -2.70
N SER A 521 6.62 62.45 -3.53
CA SER A 521 7.74 61.76 -4.15
C SER A 521 8.95 62.68 -4.17
N GLN A 522 10.02 62.33 -3.46
CA GLN A 522 11.40 62.75 -3.77
C GLN A 522 12.40 61.95 -2.91
N PRO A 523 13.50 61.45 -3.49
CA PRO A 523 14.65 61.00 -2.71
C PRO A 523 15.43 62.21 -2.18
N ARG A 524 16.36 61.98 -1.23
CA ARG A 524 17.44 62.91 -0.91
C ARG A 524 18.80 62.23 -1.12
N PRO A 525 19.85 63.00 -1.45
CA PRO A 525 21.23 62.57 -1.25
C PRO A 525 21.58 62.54 0.25
N ASP A 526 22.73 61.94 0.56
CA ASP A 526 23.27 61.64 1.90
C ASP A 526 22.42 60.64 2.71
N GLY A 527 23.08 59.67 3.35
CA GLY A 527 22.44 58.40 3.71
C GLY A 527 22.63 57.90 5.15
N THR A 528 22.08 56.71 5.39
CA THR A 528 22.16 55.92 6.63
C THR A 528 21.26 56.46 7.79
N PRO A 529 20.91 55.67 8.83
CA PRO A 529 19.51 55.25 8.96
C PRO A 529 18.91 55.35 10.38
N ARG A 530 17.62 55.01 10.56
CA ARG A 530 17.07 54.61 11.87
C ARG A 530 15.99 53.53 11.79
N THR A 531 16.13 52.52 12.64
CA THR A 531 15.04 51.64 13.11
C THR A 531 14.21 52.37 14.18
N PRO A 532 13.03 51.86 14.56
CA PRO A 532 13.01 51.04 15.79
C PRO A 532 11.97 49.90 15.83
N ASN A 533 12.28 48.86 16.60
CA ASN A 533 11.28 47.90 17.09
C ASN A 533 10.43 48.55 18.21
N ARG A 534 9.10 48.38 18.15
CA ARG A 534 8.22 48.04 19.31
C ARG A 534 6.75 48.06 18.87
N VAL A 535 6.05 46.95 19.08
CA VAL A 535 4.60 46.94 19.36
C VAL A 535 4.38 46.12 20.65
N ARG A 536 3.34 46.47 21.40
CA ARG A 536 2.93 45.84 22.66
C ARG A 536 1.47 45.39 22.49
N PHE A 537 1.09 44.29 23.14
CA PHE A 537 -0.31 43.87 23.19
C PHE A 537 -1.19 44.94 23.83
N ASP A 538 -2.38 45.14 23.26
CA ASP A 538 -3.60 45.56 23.95
C ASP A 538 -4.78 44.78 23.33
N LEU A 539 -5.76 44.41 24.16
CA LEU A 539 -7.00 43.73 23.77
C LEU A 539 -8.16 44.72 23.85
N ALA A 540 -9.06 44.67 22.86
CA ALA A 540 -10.36 45.33 22.93
C ALA A 540 -11.38 44.55 22.08
N ASP A 541 -12.49 44.13 22.70
CA ASP A 541 -13.62 43.52 22.00
C ASP A 541 -14.34 44.53 21.09
N THR A 542 -14.88 44.05 19.97
CA THR A 542 -16.23 44.48 19.56
C THR A 542 -16.93 43.37 18.79
N THR A 543 -18.02 42.84 19.37
CA THR A 543 -18.83 41.74 18.82
C THR A 543 -19.77 42.21 17.70
N LEU A 544 -19.97 41.40 16.66
CA LEU A 544 -21.17 41.40 15.80
C LEU A 544 -21.24 40.15 14.90
N GLY A 545 -22.43 39.56 14.72
CA GLY A 545 -22.75 38.97 13.39
C GLY A 545 -22.86 37.46 13.17
N ARG A 546 -22.97 36.61 14.20
CA ARG A 546 -23.68 35.29 14.20
C ARG A 546 -24.08 34.67 12.83
N GLN A 547 -23.42 33.59 12.42
CA GLN A 547 -24.09 32.29 12.15
C GLN A 547 -23.11 31.11 12.17
N SER A 548 -23.62 29.88 12.19
CA SER A 548 -22.92 28.69 12.68
C SER A 548 -23.17 27.46 11.83
N GLU A 549 -22.12 26.70 11.53
CA GLU A 549 -22.20 25.27 11.18
C GLU A 549 -21.20 24.49 12.05
N GLU A 550 -21.65 23.36 12.61
CA GLU A 550 -20.90 22.57 13.57
C GLU A 550 -20.10 21.46 12.85
N GLN A 551 -18.82 21.72 12.57
CA GLN A 551 -17.89 20.68 12.14
C GLN A 551 -17.03 20.24 13.33
N TRP A 552 -17.22 18.98 13.75
CA TRP A 552 -16.57 18.42 14.93
C TRP A 552 -15.05 18.32 14.72
N LEU A 553 -14.29 18.87 15.66
CA LEU A 553 -12.83 18.85 15.70
C LEU A 553 -12.37 17.63 16.51
N ASP A 554 -11.81 16.61 15.85
CA ASP A 554 -11.11 15.49 16.50
C ASP A 554 -9.70 15.94 16.92
N ASP A 555 -9.63 16.86 17.88
CA ASP A 555 -8.42 17.46 18.46
C ASP A 555 -8.25 17.05 19.94
N GLU A 556 -8.35 15.75 20.27
CA GLU A 556 -7.85 15.18 21.54
C GLU A 556 -7.34 13.75 21.37
N ASP A 557 -6.03 13.52 21.62
CA ASP A 557 -5.50 12.20 22.02
C ASP A 557 -4.12 12.35 22.73
N TYR A 558 -4.05 13.22 23.74
CA TYR A 558 -2.84 13.48 24.55
C TYR A 558 -3.18 13.59 26.04
N ILE A 559 -3.02 12.50 26.81
CA ILE A 559 -2.44 12.55 28.18
C ILE A 559 -2.17 11.15 28.78
N HIS A 560 -0.98 11.01 29.38
CA HIS A 560 -0.49 9.99 30.32
C HIS A 560 -0.95 8.51 30.22
N HIS A 561 0.03 7.61 30.07
CA HIS A 561 0.33 6.59 31.09
C HIS A 561 1.84 6.24 31.11
N HIS A 562 2.33 5.63 32.20
CA HIS A 562 3.75 5.31 32.41
C HIS A 562 4.17 3.95 31.80
N PRO A 563 5.47 3.71 31.54
CA PRO A 563 5.91 2.65 30.64
C PRO A 563 5.94 1.25 31.26
N SER A 564 5.39 0.26 30.55
CA SER A 564 5.66 -1.16 30.75
C SER A 564 5.77 -1.91 29.41
N SER A 565 7.00 -2.30 29.06
CA SER A 565 7.38 -3.35 28.08
C SER A 565 6.65 -3.45 26.73
N GLN A 566 7.41 -3.14 25.66
CA GLN A 566 7.41 -3.83 24.35
C GLN A 566 6.06 -4.18 23.68
N ASN A 567 5.75 -3.46 22.59
CA ASN A 567 4.98 -4.00 21.44
C ASN A 567 5.31 -3.19 20.18
N ALA A 568 6.37 -3.57 19.46
CA ALA A 568 6.58 -3.16 18.08
C ALA A 568 5.95 -4.21 17.15
N PRO A 569 5.27 -3.81 16.05
CA PRO A 569 4.58 -4.75 15.17
C PRO A 569 5.56 -5.49 14.25
N LEU A 570 6.13 -6.60 14.73
CA LEU A 570 6.83 -7.57 13.90
C LEU A 570 5.82 -8.37 13.06
N LEU A 571 5.70 -8.03 11.79
CA LEU A 571 5.51 -8.93 10.63
C LEU A 571 5.31 -8.07 9.37
N THR A 572 6.25 -8.19 8.44
CA THR A 572 6.25 -7.63 7.08
C THR A 572 5.53 -8.59 6.11
N ASP A 573 5.64 -8.30 4.81
CA ASP A 573 5.48 -9.25 3.69
C ASP A 573 4.04 -9.65 3.30
N ILE A 574 3.47 -8.87 2.37
CA ILE A 574 2.70 -9.26 1.16
C ILE A 574 2.27 -7.96 0.43
N THR A 575 2.60 -7.82 -0.86
CA THR A 575 2.28 -6.63 -1.68
C THR A 575 2.08 -7.00 -3.16
N PRO A 576 0.92 -6.71 -3.77
CA PRO A 576 0.71 -6.73 -5.23
C PRO A 576 0.83 -5.32 -5.87
N PRO A 577 1.17 -5.19 -7.17
CA PRO A 577 1.73 -3.96 -7.75
C PRO A 577 0.76 -3.04 -8.52
N SER A 578 1.25 -1.83 -8.85
CA SER A 578 0.70 -0.88 -9.84
C SER A 578 1.71 0.25 -10.12
N ALA A 579 1.73 0.98 -11.24
CA ALA A 579 1.19 0.80 -12.60
C ALA A 579 1.53 2.07 -13.42
N SER A 580 1.55 2.01 -14.75
CA SER A 580 1.43 3.19 -15.65
C SER A 580 1.08 2.74 -17.09
N PRO A 581 0.79 3.65 -18.04
CA PRO A 581 -0.30 4.63 -18.05
C PRO A 581 -1.15 4.43 -19.35
N PHE A 582 -1.94 5.34 -19.96
CA PHE A 582 -2.40 6.71 -19.68
C PHE A 582 -3.71 6.96 -20.48
N LEU A 583 -4.78 7.50 -19.88
CA LEU A 583 -5.60 8.58 -20.48
C LEU A 583 -6.71 9.09 -19.54
N SER A 584 -7.26 10.26 -19.89
CA SER A 584 -8.10 11.11 -19.06
C SER A 584 -9.57 10.65 -18.91
N ASP A 585 -9.95 10.23 -17.70
CA ASP A 585 -10.98 10.93 -16.93
C ASP A 585 -10.77 10.68 -15.42
N ALA A 586 -11.26 11.59 -14.56
CA ALA A 586 -11.28 11.57 -13.09
C ALA A 586 -10.45 10.48 -12.35
N PHE A 587 -9.12 10.50 -12.49
CA PHE A 587 -8.25 9.38 -12.03
C PHE A 587 -8.22 9.22 -10.50
N GLN A 588 -9.02 8.28 -9.99
CA GLN A 588 -8.97 7.82 -8.60
C GLN A 588 -8.17 6.51 -8.54
N PRO A 589 -7.06 6.41 -7.79
CA PRO A 589 -6.19 5.21 -7.78
C PRO A 589 -6.88 3.96 -7.21
N GLU A 590 -8.01 4.14 -6.51
CA GLU A 590 -8.86 3.07 -5.97
C GLU A 590 -9.48 2.17 -7.07
N ASP A 591 -9.71 2.69 -8.29
CA ASP A 591 -10.29 1.91 -9.40
C ASP A 591 -9.29 0.98 -10.11
N HIS A 592 -7.98 1.27 -9.99
CA HIS A 592 -6.95 0.64 -10.81
C HIS A 592 -6.03 -0.32 -10.02
N LEU A 593 -6.19 -0.37 -8.69
CA LEU A 593 -5.52 -1.33 -7.80
C LEU A 593 -6.55 -2.37 -7.29
N PRO A 594 -6.54 -3.62 -7.80
CA PRO A 594 -7.54 -4.66 -7.48
C PRO A 594 -7.94 -4.85 -6.02
N ASN A 595 -7.00 -4.65 -5.09
CA ASN A 595 -7.08 -5.12 -3.69
C ASN A 595 -6.70 -4.06 -2.63
N VAL A 596 -6.31 -2.85 -3.02
CA VAL A 596 -5.82 -1.83 -2.05
C VAL A 596 -7.01 -1.09 -1.43
N ARG A 597 -7.44 -1.59 -0.27
CA ARG A 597 -8.56 -1.02 0.51
C ARG A 597 -8.25 0.43 0.94
N PRO A 598 -9.19 1.38 0.82
CA PRO A 598 -8.99 2.75 1.28
C PRO A 598 -8.63 2.82 2.77
N LYS A 599 -7.70 3.72 3.10
CA LYS A 599 -7.30 3.94 4.49
C LYS A 599 -8.30 4.84 5.22
N SER A 600 -8.73 4.35 6.37
CA SER A 600 -9.77 4.93 7.21
C SER A 600 -9.18 5.44 8.52
N GLY A 601 -9.49 6.68 8.89
CA GLY A 601 -9.23 7.22 10.22
C GLY A 601 -10.06 6.53 11.31
N LEU A 602 -9.72 6.77 12.57
CA LEU A 602 -10.28 6.04 13.72
C LEU A 602 -11.81 6.12 13.79
N ALA A 603 -12.38 7.32 13.65
CA ALA A 603 -13.84 7.53 13.65
C ALA A 603 -14.55 6.83 12.48
N SER A 604 -13.93 6.79 11.29
CA SER A 604 -14.48 6.05 10.14
C SER A 604 -14.47 4.53 10.38
N ALA A 605 -13.41 3.99 10.98
CA ALA A 605 -13.36 2.59 11.37
C ALA A 605 -14.40 2.25 12.46
N VAL A 606 -14.61 3.13 13.45
CA VAL A 606 -15.70 3.00 14.44
C VAL A 606 -17.07 3.00 13.76
N MET A 607 -17.33 3.93 12.83
CA MET A 607 -18.61 3.97 12.11
C MET A 607 -18.87 2.73 11.26
N ASN A 608 -17.87 2.26 10.50
CA ASN A 608 -18.00 1.05 9.67
C ASN A 608 -18.18 -0.22 10.51
N MET A 609 -17.48 -0.30 11.65
CA MET A 609 -17.62 -1.41 12.59
C MET A 609 -18.98 -1.39 13.31
N ALA A 610 -19.46 -0.22 13.76
CA ALA A 610 -20.79 -0.07 14.34
C ALA A 610 -21.90 -0.39 13.33
N ASN A 611 -21.79 0.07 12.07
CA ASN A 611 -22.73 -0.27 11.01
C ASN A 611 -22.80 -1.81 10.80
N SER A 612 -21.64 -2.48 10.82
CA SER A 612 -21.52 -3.95 10.73
C SER A 612 -22.08 -4.72 11.94
N ILE A 613 -22.33 -4.07 13.08
CA ILE A 613 -22.88 -4.68 14.31
C ILE A 613 -24.39 -4.35 14.47
N ILE A 614 -24.83 -3.19 13.97
CA ILE A 614 -26.20 -2.72 14.15
C ILE A 614 -27.10 -3.26 13.01
N GLY A 615 -26.64 -3.16 11.76
CA GLY A 615 -27.22 -3.75 10.56
C GLY A 615 -28.75 -3.77 10.47
N ALA A 616 -29.31 -4.92 10.06
CA ALA A 616 -30.73 -5.22 10.24
C ALA A 616 -31.05 -5.74 11.66
N GLY A 617 -30.05 -6.26 12.36
CA GLY A 617 -30.20 -7.00 13.62
C GLY A 617 -30.78 -6.17 14.77
N ILE A 618 -30.59 -4.85 14.76
CA ILE A 618 -31.17 -3.94 15.76
C ILE A 618 -32.71 -4.02 15.81
N ILE A 619 -33.36 -4.21 14.66
CA ILE A 619 -34.83 -4.28 14.55
C ILE A 619 -35.41 -5.60 15.10
N GLY A 620 -34.58 -6.64 15.22
CA GLY A 620 -34.91 -7.90 15.88
C GLY A 620 -34.77 -7.89 17.41
N GLN A 621 -34.11 -6.89 18.00
CA GLN A 621 -33.84 -6.87 19.46
C GLN A 621 -35.11 -6.82 20.34
N PRO A 622 -36.20 -6.08 19.98
CA PRO A 622 -37.48 -6.18 20.68
C PRO A 622 -38.07 -7.60 20.69
N TYR A 623 -37.87 -8.34 19.59
CA TYR A 623 -38.33 -9.72 19.46
C TYR A 623 -37.47 -10.69 20.29
N ALA A 624 -36.14 -10.47 20.37
CA ALA A 624 -35.27 -11.19 21.29
C ALA A 624 -35.71 -10.99 22.77
N PHE A 625 -36.10 -9.78 23.15
CA PHE A 625 -36.60 -9.50 24.51
C PHE A 625 -37.95 -10.16 24.79
N LYS A 626 -38.82 -10.29 23.78
CA LYS A 626 -40.03 -11.14 23.86
C LYS A 626 -39.68 -12.62 24.01
N GLN A 627 -38.67 -13.14 23.32
CA GLN A 627 -38.29 -14.56 23.42
C GLN A 627 -37.61 -14.90 24.76
N ALA A 628 -36.74 -14.03 25.29
CA ALA A 628 -36.05 -14.23 26.57
C ALA A 628 -36.89 -13.85 27.82
N GLY A 629 -37.76 -12.86 27.71
CA GLY A 629 -38.27 -12.08 28.84
C GLY A 629 -37.36 -10.86 29.12
N MET A 630 -37.92 -9.76 29.62
CA MET A 630 -37.26 -8.45 29.64
C MET A 630 -35.95 -8.42 30.44
N LEU A 631 -35.96 -8.89 31.69
CA LEU A 631 -34.76 -8.85 32.56
C LEU A 631 -33.64 -9.75 32.01
N THR A 632 -33.99 -10.95 31.54
CA THR A 632 -33.04 -11.87 30.91
C THR A 632 -32.54 -11.35 29.58
N GLY A 633 -33.38 -10.68 28.78
CA GLY A 633 -32.97 -10.00 27.54
C GLY A 633 -31.90 -8.93 27.76
N ILE A 634 -32.07 -8.07 28.78
CA ILE A 634 -31.04 -7.07 29.16
C ILE A 634 -29.73 -7.75 29.55
N LEU A 635 -29.79 -8.77 30.42
CA LEU A 635 -28.60 -9.47 30.91
C LEU A 635 -27.88 -10.23 29.79
N LEU A 636 -28.62 -10.94 28.92
CA LEU A 636 -28.09 -11.61 27.74
C LEU A 636 -27.40 -10.61 26.82
N LEU A 637 -28.06 -9.50 26.48
CA LEU A 637 -27.53 -8.49 25.58
C LEU A 637 -26.18 -7.96 26.08
N ILE A 638 -26.08 -7.57 27.36
CA ILE A 638 -24.83 -7.08 27.96
C ILE A 638 -23.74 -8.17 27.95
N VAL A 639 -24.04 -9.40 28.40
CA VAL A 639 -23.06 -10.49 28.47
C VAL A 639 -22.57 -10.91 27.08
N LEU A 640 -23.47 -10.96 26.09
CA LEU A 640 -23.15 -11.29 24.71
C LEU A 640 -22.34 -10.17 24.05
N THR A 641 -22.63 -8.89 24.28
CA THR A 641 -21.77 -7.79 23.80
C THR A 641 -20.35 -7.91 24.37
N ILE A 642 -20.18 -8.11 25.68
CA ILE A 642 -18.85 -8.26 26.30
C ILE A 642 -18.09 -9.46 25.70
N THR A 643 -18.79 -10.57 25.44
CA THR A 643 -18.21 -11.78 24.82
C THR A 643 -17.83 -11.54 23.35
N VAL A 644 -18.66 -10.83 22.59
CA VAL A 644 -18.43 -10.45 21.20
C VAL A 644 -17.24 -9.50 21.08
N ASP A 645 -17.22 -8.43 21.88
CA ASP A 645 -16.13 -7.46 21.96
C ASP A 645 -14.76 -8.11 22.24
N TRP A 646 -14.73 -9.12 23.12
CA TRP A 646 -13.54 -9.91 23.37
C TRP A 646 -13.16 -10.82 22.19
N THR A 647 -14.12 -11.54 21.61
CA THR A 647 -13.86 -12.51 20.52
C THR A 647 -13.55 -11.88 19.17
N ILE A 648 -14.02 -10.65 18.90
CA ILE A 648 -13.57 -9.81 17.78
C ILE A 648 -12.06 -9.57 17.87
N ARG A 649 -11.58 -9.13 19.04
CA ARG A 649 -10.15 -8.87 19.28
C ARG A 649 -9.32 -10.16 19.22
N LEU A 650 -9.87 -11.31 19.60
CA LEU A 650 -9.22 -12.60 19.39
C LEU A 650 -8.94 -12.89 17.90
N ILE A 651 -9.78 -12.47 16.95
CA ILE A 651 -9.53 -12.74 15.51
C ILE A 651 -8.25 -12.04 15.05
N VAL A 652 -8.08 -10.74 15.35
CA VAL A 652 -6.85 -10.00 15.01
C VAL A 652 -5.62 -10.57 15.73
N ILE A 653 -5.77 -10.95 17.01
CA ILE A 653 -4.70 -11.61 17.78
C ILE A 653 -4.31 -12.97 17.15
N ASN A 654 -5.28 -13.79 16.75
CA ASN A 654 -5.01 -15.10 16.14
C ASN A 654 -4.41 -14.98 14.73
N SER A 655 -4.85 -14.00 13.94
CA SER A 655 -4.24 -13.64 12.64
C SER A 655 -2.76 -13.32 12.85
N LYS A 656 -2.44 -12.40 13.77
CA LYS A 656 -1.05 -12.03 14.10
C LYS A 656 -0.23 -13.19 14.70
N LEU A 657 -0.84 -14.07 15.50
CA LEU A 657 -0.17 -15.25 16.06
C LEU A 657 0.05 -16.39 15.05
N SER A 658 -0.66 -16.41 13.93
CA SER A 658 -0.52 -17.44 12.88
C SER A 658 0.23 -16.94 11.63
N GLY A 659 0.54 -15.65 11.55
CA GLY A 659 1.15 -15.04 10.36
C GLY A 659 0.20 -14.98 9.16
N THR A 660 -1.13 -14.97 9.38
CA THR A 660 -2.13 -15.00 8.30
C THR A 660 -2.97 -13.72 8.25
N ASP A 661 -3.34 -13.29 7.05
CA ASP A 661 -4.10 -12.06 6.77
C ASP A 661 -5.64 -12.23 6.90
N SER A 662 -6.10 -13.48 6.74
CA SER A 662 -7.50 -13.86 6.58
C SER A 662 -7.94 -14.91 7.62
N PHE A 663 -9.20 -14.86 8.04
CA PHE A 663 -9.71 -15.78 9.06
C PHE A 663 -9.81 -17.22 8.52
N GLN A 664 -10.01 -17.38 7.21
CA GLN A 664 -9.87 -18.66 6.50
C GLN A 664 -8.44 -19.21 6.63
N GLY A 665 -7.41 -18.40 6.37
CA GLY A 665 -6.00 -18.74 6.56
C GLY A 665 -5.66 -19.10 8.02
N THR A 666 -6.10 -18.30 8.99
CA THR A 666 -5.88 -18.58 10.43
C THR A 666 -6.45 -19.95 10.85
N MET A 667 -7.66 -20.27 10.39
CA MET A 667 -8.33 -21.54 10.66
C MET A 667 -7.68 -22.73 9.94
N GLN A 668 -7.20 -22.53 8.71
CA GLN A 668 -6.43 -23.51 7.95
C GLN A 668 -5.08 -23.80 8.61
N HIS A 669 -4.39 -22.78 9.12
CA HIS A 669 -3.15 -22.95 9.90
C HIS A 669 -3.41 -23.74 11.20
N CYS A 670 -4.50 -23.45 11.91
CA CYS A 670 -4.79 -24.09 13.19
C CYS A 670 -5.29 -25.55 13.08
N PHE A 671 -6.11 -25.85 12.06
CA PHE A 671 -6.87 -27.11 11.97
C PHE A 671 -6.85 -27.75 10.57
N GLY A 672 -6.02 -27.27 9.63
CA GLY A 672 -5.92 -27.80 8.28
C GLY A 672 -7.20 -27.65 7.46
N ARG A 673 -7.40 -28.54 6.47
CA ARG A 673 -8.51 -28.47 5.53
C ARG A 673 -9.90 -28.59 6.18
N SER A 674 -10.03 -29.31 7.30
CA SER A 674 -11.27 -29.35 8.08
C SER A 674 -11.56 -28.02 8.79
N GLY A 675 -10.51 -27.32 9.26
CA GLY A 675 -10.60 -25.94 9.71
C GLY A 675 -11.14 -25.00 8.63
N LEU A 676 -10.52 -25.03 7.45
CA LEU A 676 -10.91 -24.25 6.27
C LEU A 676 -12.37 -24.49 5.86
N ILE A 677 -12.82 -25.75 5.82
CA ILE A 677 -14.21 -26.10 5.50
C ILE A 677 -15.17 -25.52 6.56
N ALA A 678 -14.87 -25.71 7.85
CA ALA A 678 -15.75 -25.27 8.94
C ALA A 678 -15.94 -23.74 8.96
N ILE A 679 -14.87 -22.98 8.76
CA ILE A 679 -14.96 -21.51 8.72
C ILE A 679 -15.63 -21.01 7.44
N SER A 680 -15.33 -21.60 6.28
CA SER A 680 -15.91 -21.15 5.00
C SER A 680 -17.42 -21.40 4.98
N VAL A 681 -17.88 -22.55 5.47
CA VAL A 681 -19.32 -22.84 5.64
C VAL A 681 -19.97 -21.85 6.61
N ALA A 682 -19.34 -21.55 7.75
CA ALA A 682 -19.90 -20.63 8.74
C ALA A 682 -19.96 -19.17 8.25
N GLN A 683 -18.91 -18.66 7.59
CA GLN A 683 -18.89 -17.31 7.04
C GLN A 683 -19.91 -17.17 5.90
N TRP A 684 -19.93 -18.13 4.96
CA TRP A 684 -20.85 -18.11 3.82
C TRP A 684 -22.31 -18.18 4.29
N ALA A 685 -22.64 -19.11 5.20
CA ALA A 685 -24.01 -19.27 5.69
C ALA A 685 -24.49 -18.09 6.55
N PHE A 686 -23.59 -17.40 7.26
CA PHE A 686 -23.92 -16.15 7.95
C PHE A 686 -24.30 -15.04 6.95
N ALA A 687 -23.39 -14.74 6.02
CA ALA A 687 -23.57 -13.64 5.06
C ALA A 687 -24.76 -13.89 4.12
N PHE A 688 -24.91 -15.12 3.61
CA PHE A 688 -26.05 -15.51 2.79
C PHE A 688 -27.38 -15.42 3.57
N GLY A 689 -27.37 -15.78 4.86
CA GLY A 689 -28.50 -15.54 5.76
C GLY A 689 -28.85 -14.06 5.93
N GLY A 690 -27.83 -13.19 5.96
CA GLY A 690 -27.97 -11.74 5.90
C GLY A 690 -28.66 -11.27 4.62
N MET A 691 -28.20 -11.72 3.45
CA MET A 691 -28.83 -11.40 2.15
C MET A 691 -30.31 -11.78 2.11
N VAL A 692 -30.67 -12.98 2.58
CA VAL A 692 -32.07 -13.45 2.68
C VAL A 692 -32.88 -12.54 3.60
N ALA A 693 -32.36 -12.21 4.78
CA ALA A 693 -33.02 -11.32 5.74
C ALA A 693 -33.26 -9.91 5.17
N PHE A 694 -32.31 -9.37 4.41
CA PHE A 694 -32.44 -8.06 3.76
C PHE A 694 -33.52 -8.05 2.67
N CYS A 695 -33.58 -9.07 1.82
CA CYS A 695 -34.67 -9.20 0.83
C CYS A 695 -36.05 -9.33 1.52
N ILE A 696 -36.16 -10.10 2.61
CA ILE A 696 -37.38 -10.18 3.42
C ILE A 696 -37.79 -8.78 3.94
N VAL A 697 -36.84 -8.02 4.49
CA VAL A 697 -37.10 -6.64 4.98
C VAL A 697 -37.59 -5.72 3.85
N VAL A 698 -36.97 -5.77 2.66
CA VAL A 698 -37.37 -4.94 1.51
C VAL A 698 -38.82 -5.21 1.14
N GLY A 699 -39.20 -6.49 0.98
CA GLY A 699 -40.58 -6.89 0.70
C GLY A 699 -41.58 -6.53 1.80
N ASP A 700 -41.15 -6.55 3.06
CA ASP A 700 -41.98 -6.23 4.22
C ASP A 700 -42.17 -4.71 4.45
N THR A 701 -41.29 -3.86 3.91
CA THR A 701 -41.25 -2.42 4.25
C THR A 701 -41.55 -1.48 3.09
N VAL A 702 -41.01 -1.75 1.90
CA VAL A 702 -41.15 -0.86 0.74
C VAL A 702 -42.60 -0.72 0.24
N PRO A 703 -43.45 -1.78 0.17
CA PRO A 703 -44.84 -1.62 -0.27
C PRO A 703 -45.62 -0.65 0.63
N HIS A 704 -45.42 -0.72 1.94
CA HIS A 704 -46.07 0.19 2.91
C HIS A 704 -45.66 1.66 2.74
N VAL A 705 -44.47 1.94 2.21
CA VAL A 705 -44.06 3.31 1.86
C VAL A 705 -44.71 3.75 0.56
N LEU A 706 -44.69 2.90 -0.47
CA LEU A 706 -45.27 3.24 -1.79
C LEU A 706 -46.78 3.46 -1.72
N GLU A 707 -47.52 2.67 -0.92
CA GLU A 707 -48.95 2.89 -0.65
C GLU A 707 -49.24 4.18 0.14
N ALA A 708 -48.26 4.70 0.91
CA ALA A 708 -48.39 5.94 1.65
C ALA A 708 -48.01 7.19 0.82
N VAL A 709 -47.13 7.04 -0.17
CA VAL A 709 -46.74 8.11 -1.11
C VAL A 709 -47.72 8.21 -2.28
N ILE A 710 -48.24 7.08 -2.78
CA ILE A 710 -49.14 7.00 -3.93
C ILE A 710 -50.51 6.46 -3.47
N PRO A 711 -51.45 7.35 -3.06
CA PRO A 711 -52.79 6.91 -2.70
C PRO A 711 -53.50 6.26 -3.89
N ASN A 712 -54.20 5.15 -3.64
CA ASN A 712 -54.84 4.29 -4.65
C ASN A 712 -53.89 3.53 -5.61
N LEU A 713 -52.60 3.38 -5.29
CA LEU A 713 -51.61 2.60 -6.07
C LEU A 713 -52.16 1.25 -6.58
N ARG A 714 -52.82 0.50 -5.68
CA ARG A 714 -53.41 -0.82 -5.95
C ARG A 714 -54.53 -0.83 -7.01
N ASN A 715 -55.10 0.32 -7.34
CA ASN A 715 -56.16 0.47 -8.34
C ASN A 715 -55.64 1.03 -9.68
N MET A 716 -54.35 1.34 -9.79
CA MET A 716 -53.74 1.87 -11.01
C MET A 716 -53.25 0.72 -11.92
N PRO A 717 -53.52 0.74 -13.24
CA PRO A 717 -53.01 -0.27 -14.15
C PRO A 717 -51.48 -0.24 -14.18
N PHE A 718 -50.85 -1.42 -14.31
CA PHE A 718 -49.41 -1.68 -14.19
C PHE A 718 -48.83 -1.39 -12.79
N LEU A 719 -49.05 -0.20 -12.23
CA LEU A 719 -48.54 0.26 -10.93
C LEU A 719 -49.01 -0.56 -9.72
N TRP A 720 -50.13 -1.29 -9.82
CA TRP A 720 -50.57 -2.26 -8.80
C TRP A 720 -49.45 -3.23 -8.35
N LEU A 721 -48.52 -3.55 -9.26
CA LEU A 721 -47.40 -4.45 -9.02
C LEU A 721 -46.47 -3.97 -7.89
N LEU A 722 -46.46 -2.67 -7.60
CA LEU A 722 -45.68 -2.06 -6.52
C LEU A 722 -46.36 -2.16 -5.13
N SER A 723 -47.61 -2.63 -5.05
CA SER A 723 -48.27 -3.03 -3.79
C SER A 723 -47.97 -4.50 -3.42
N ASP A 724 -47.38 -5.30 -4.30
CA ASP A 724 -47.12 -6.73 -4.03
C ASP A 724 -45.73 -6.99 -3.44
N ARG A 725 -45.67 -7.80 -2.37
CA ARG A 725 -44.42 -8.14 -1.66
C ARG A 725 -43.42 -8.86 -2.56
N GLN A 726 -43.87 -9.87 -3.32
CA GLN A 726 -42.99 -10.72 -4.12
C GLN A 726 -42.44 -9.93 -5.31
N ALA A 727 -43.29 -9.15 -5.97
CA ALA A 727 -42.88 -8.29 -7.07
C ALA A 727 -41.92 -7.17 -6.60
N ILE A 728 -42.16 -6.54 -5.45
CA ILE A 728 -41.23 -5.54 -4.89
C ILE A 728 -39.86 -6.15 -4.55
N ILE A 729 -39.82 -7.35 -3.97
CA ILE A 729 -38.56 -8.09 -3.76
C ILE A 729 -37.81 -8.25 -5.09
N ILE A 730 -38.49 -8.73 -6.14
CA ILE A 730 -37.87 -8.97 -7.46
C ILE A 730 -37.39 -7.66 -8.09
N ILE A 731 -38.25 -6.65 -8.17
CA ILE A 731 -37.98 -5.37 -8.84
C ILE A 731 -36.81 -4.63 -8.17
N PHE A 732 -36.81 -4.51 -6.85
CA PHE A 732 -35.76 -3.76 -6.15
C PHE A 732 -34.47 -4.57 -5.99
N THR A 733 -34.55 -5.89 -5.80
CA THR A 733 -33.34 -6.73 -5.72
C THR A 733 -32.63 -6.80 -7.07
N LEU A 734 -33.35 -7.02 -8.19
CA LEU A 734 -32.74 -7.08 -9.53
C LEU A 734 -32.43 -5.70 -10.12
N GLY A 735 -33.21 -4.67 -9.78
CA GLY A 735 -33.03 -3.32 -10.31
C GLY A 735 -32.00 -2.45 -9.58
N ILE A 736 -31.70 -2.74 -8.30
CA ILE A 736 -30.78 -1.94 -7.47
C ILE A 736 -29.69 -2.84 -6.86
N SER A 737 -30.06 -3.86 -6.07
CA SER A 737 -29.06 -4.60 -5.31
C SER A 737 -28.18 -5.54 -6.14
N TRP A 738 -28.69 -6.14 -7.23
CA TRP A 738 -27.89 -6.97 -8.14
C TRP A 738 -26.84 -6.14 -8.91
N PRO A 739 -27.18 -5.00 -9.57
CA PRO A 739 -26.19 -4.11 -10.16
C PRO A 739 -25.15 -3.60 -9.16
N LEU A 740 -25.57 -3.23 -7.94
CA LEU A 740 -24.64 -2.83 -6.88
C LEU A 740 -23.73 -3.99 -6.41
N SER A 741 -24.24 -5.24 -6.39
CA SER A 741 -23.44 -6.42 -6.04
C SER A 741 -22.40 -6.79 -7.09
N LEU A 742 -22.60 -6.38 -8.36
CA LEU A 742 -21.64 -6.60 -9.44
C LEU A 742 -20.43 -5.67 -9.38
N TYR A 743 -20.46 -4.59 -8.59
CA TYR A 743 -19.26 -3.79 -8.35
C TYR A 743 -18.16 -4.65 -7.69
N ARG A 744 -16.94 -4.44 -8.17
CA ARG A 744 -15.73 -5.13 -7.69
C ARG A 744 -15.25 -4.55 -6.37
N ASP A 745 -15.23 -3.22 -6.28
CA ASP A 745 -14.69 -2.46 -5.16
C ASP A 745 -15.79 -1.97 -4.20
N ILE A 746 -15.46 -2.01 -2.90
CA ILE A 746 -16.32 -1.61 -1.78
C ILE A 746 -16.08 -0.12 -1.41
N ALA A 747 -14.95 0.50 -1.79
CA ALA A 747 -14.64 1.90 -1.45
C ALA A 747 -15.77 2.86 -1.87
N LYS A 748 -16.31 2.63 -3.07
CA LYS A 748 -17.42 3.42 -3.62
C LYS A 748 -18.73 3.28 -2.82
N LEU A 749 -18.92 2.20 -2.06
CA LEU A 749 -20.02 2.03 -1.11
C LEU A 749 -19.71 2.56 0.30
N ALA A 750 -18.46 2.87 0.65
CA ALA A 750 -18.11 3.36 1.99
C ALA A 750 -18.84 4.68 2.35
N LYS A 751 -19.13 5.54 1.35
CA LYS A 751 -19.93 6.76 1.52
C LYS A 751 -21.42 6.49 1.83
N ALA A 752 -21.93 5.27 1.61
CA ALA A 752 -23.27 4.86 2.05
C ALA A 752 -23.31 4.40 3.51
N SER A 753 -22.16 4.06 4.12
CA SER A 753 -22.07 3.60 5.52
C SER A 753 -22.49 4.69 6.53
N THR A 754 -22.20 5.96 6.23
CA THR A 754 -22.68 7.09 7.05
C THR A 754 -24.19 7.30 6.93
N LEU A 755 -24.76 7.12 5.72
CA LEU A 755 -26.21 7.16 5.49
C LEU A 755 -26.94 6.01 6.22
N ALA A 756 -26.32 4.83 6.32
CA ALA A 756 -26.83 3.70 7.08
C ALA A 756 -26.98 4.03 8.58
N LEU A 757 -25.97 4.66 9.19
CA LEU A 757 -26.03 5.10 10.60
C LEU A 757 -27.07 6.20 10.82
N ILE A 758 -27.21 7.16 9.89
CA ILE A 758 -28.27 8.18 9.95
C ILE A 758 -29.66 7.53 9.86
N SER A 759 -29.83 6.53 8.98
CA SER A 759 -31.05 5.72 8.90
C SER A 759 -31.37 5.02 10.22
N MET A 760 -30.36 4.38 10.86
CA MET A 760 -30.52 3.73 12.17
C MET A 760 -30.96 4.71 13.26
N LEU A 761 -30.40 5.93 13.28
CA LEU A 761 -30.81 7.00 14.19
C LEU A 761 -32.28 7.40 13.97
N VAL A 762 -32.71 7.58 12.71
CA VAL A 762 -34.10 7.91 12.35
C VAL A 762 -35.07 6.80 12.78
N ILE A 763 -34.70 5.53 12.58
CA ILE A 763 -35.49 4.37 13.04
C ILE A 763 -35.62 4.37 14.57
N LEU A 764 -34.50 4.53 15.29
CA LEU A 764 -34.47 4.54 16.76
C LEU A 764 -35.32 5.69 17.33
N VAL A 765 -35.12 6.92 16.85
CA VAL A 765 -35.93 8.09 17.26
C VAL A 765 -37.41 7.87 16.94
N THR A 766 -37.73 7.23 15.83
CA THR A 766 -39.12 6.91 15.46
C THR A 766 -39.75 5.90 16.40
N VAL A 767 -39.09 4.78 16.73
CA VAL A 767 -39.62 3.78 17.67
C VAL A 767 -39.80 4.40 19.06
N VAL A 768 -38.80 5.15 19.55
CA VAL A 768 -38.83 5.84 20.86
C VAL A 768 -39.97 6.86 20.94
N THR A 769 -40.19 7.68 19.91
CA THR A 769 -41.17 8.78 19.96
C THR A 769 -42.58 8.39 19.54
N GLN A 770 -42.74 7.40 18.65
CA GLN A 770 -44.05 6.98 18.13
C GLN A 770 -44.63 5.78 18.88
N GLY A 771 -43.80 4.86 19.41
CA GLY A 771 -44.27 3.70 20.18
C GLY A 771 -45.24 4.07 21.32
N PRO A 772 -44.90 5.04 22.20
CA PRO A 772 -45.82 5.52 23.23
C PRO A 772 -47.15 6.08 22.70
N ARG A 773 -47.18 6.62 21.48
CA ARG A 773 -48.36 7.23 20.84
C ARG A 773 -49.29 6.23 20.15
N VAL A 774 -48.89 4.97 19.98
CA VAL A 774 -49.73 3.93 19.37
C VAL A 774 -50.97 3.64 20.24
N ASP A 775 -52.10 3.33 19.62
CA ASP A 775 -53.36 3.01 20.31
C ASP A 775 -53.25 1.81 21.26
N ALA A 776 -54.08 1.81 22.30
CA ALA A 776 -54.05 0.80 23.37
C ALA A 776 -54.29 -0.64 22.87
N GLU A 777 -55.03 -0.81 21.79
CA GLU A 777 -55.35 -2.14 21.22
C GLU A 777 -54.15 -2.82 20.54
N LEU A 778 -53.22 -2.04 19.99
CA LEU A 778 -52.01 -2.56 19.32
C LEU A 778 -50.87 -2.85 20.32
N LYS A 779 -50.94 -2.29 21.53
CA LYS A 779 -49.99 -2.55 22.63
C LYS A 779 -50.18 -3.94 23.23
N GLY A 780 -49.09 -4.51 23.77
CA GLY A 780 -49.04 -5.90 24.25
C GLY A 780 -49.03 -6.07 25.77
N GLY A 781 -49.18 -7.31 26.22
CA GLY A 781 -49.08 -7.71 27.62
C GLY A 781 -47.62 -7.87 28.06
N ILE A 782 -47.21 -7.12 29.09
CA ILE A 782 -45.84 -7.19 29.66
C ILE A 782 -45.76 -8.19 30.84
N LYS A 783 -46.85 -8.38 31.59
CA LYS A 783 -46.85 -9.04 32.91
C LYS A 783 -46.29 -10.47 32.95
N SER A 784 -46.51 -11.27 31.90
CA SER A 784 -46.01 -12.66 31.83
C SER A 784 -44.57 -12.78 31.32
N SER A 785 -43.96 -11.69 30.85
CA SER A 785 -42.73 -11.69 30.05
C SER A 785 -41.64 -10.80 30.66
N LEU A 786 -41.68 -10.62 31.98
CA LEU A 786 -40.81 -9.70 32.72
C LEU A 786 -39.47 -10.31 33.15
N PHE A 787 -39.46 -11.61 33.46
CA PHE A 787 -38.31 -12.33 34.00
C PHE A 787 -37.69 -13.27 32.97
N ILE A 788 -38.09 -14.54 32.96
CA ILE A 788 -37.60 -15.60 32.06
C ILE A 788 -38.78 -16.21 31.30
N ASN A 789 -38.67 -16.23 29.97
CA ASN A 789 -39.53 -17.01 29.07
C ASN A 789 -38.77 -18.27 28.58
N SER A 790 -39.45 -19.19 27.90
CA SER A 790 -38.82 -20.41 27.34
C SER A 790 -37.96 -20.16 26.09
N GLY A 791 -37.98 -18.97 25.50
CA GLY A 791 -37.28 -18.63 24.26
C GLY A 791 -35.86 -18.09 24.44
N VAL A 792 -35.20 -18.37 25.57
CA VAL A 792 -33.83 -17.87 25.87
C VAL A 792 -32.83 -18.20 24.76
N PHE A 793 -32.88 -19.42 24.20
CA PHE A 793 -31.95 -19.87 23.17
C PHE A 793 -32.20 -19.20 21.81
N GLN A 794 -33.46 -18.98 21.45
CA GLN A 794 -33.86 -18.15 20.31
C GLN A 794 -33.37 -16.70 20.46
N ALA A 795 -33.55 -16.11 21.65
CA ALA A 795 -33.09 -14.75 21.92
C ALA A 795 -31.56 -14.63 21.82
N ILE A 796 -30.80 -15.61 22.30
CA ILE A 796 -29.35 -15.68 22.06
C ILE A 796 -29.07 -15.70 20.56
N GLY A 797 -29.78 -16.53 19.78
CA GLY A 797 -29.69 -16.52 18.31
C GLY A 797 -29.88 -15.13 17.70
N VAL A 798 -31.01 -14.47 17.98
CA VAL A 798 -31.32 -13.13 17.41
C VAL A 798 -30.33 -12.05 17.88
N ILE A 799 -29.83 -12.11 19.11
CA ILE A 799 -28.77 -11.18 19.60
C ILE A 799 -27.44 -11.48 18.89
N SER A 800 -27.05 -12.76 18.76
CA SER A 800 -25.83 -13.16 18.06
C SER A 800 -25.87 -12.84 16.57
N PHE A 801 -27.02 -12.97 15.90
CA PHE A 801 -27.19 -12.57 14.50
C PHE A 801 -26.89 -11.08 14.32
N ALA A 802 -27.36 -10.23 15.22
CA ALA A 802 -27.05 -8.80 15.18
C ALA A 802 -25.56 -8.53 15.44
N PHE A 803 -25.03 -9.03 16.56
CA PHE A 803 -23.71 -8.61 17.03
C PHE A 803 -22.49 -9.22 16.30
N VAL A 804 -22.68 -10.08 15.29
CA VAL A 804 -21.58 -10.76 14.60
C VAL A 804 -21.07 -9.96 13.39
N CYS A 805 -20.05 -9.15 13.64
CA CYS A 805 -19.18 -8.52 12.62
C CYS A 805 -17.83 -9.24 12.45
N HIS A 806 -17.66 -10.42 13.07
CA HIS A 806 -16.41 -11.20 13.10
C HIS A 806 -15.79 -11.46 11.72
N HIS A 807 -16.63 -11.69 10.71
CA HIS A 807 -16.20 -11.94 9.33
C HIS A 807 -15.58 -10.70 8.65
N ASN A 808 -16.04 -9.49 9.01
CA ASN A 808 -15.52 -8.21 8.49
C ASN A 808 -14.38 -7.63 9.34
N SER A 809 -14.11 -8.19 10.52
CA SER A 809 -13.20 -7.61 11.52
C SER A 809 -11.76 -7.45 11.00
N LEU A 810 -11.24 -8.40 10.21
CA LEU A 810 -9.91 -8.27 9.60
C LEU A 810 -9.88 -7.24 8.46
N LEU A 811 -10.99 -7.06 7.74
CA LEU A 811 -11.10 -6.07 6.66
C LEU A 811 -11.03 -4.65 7.23
N ILE A 812 -11.73 -4.42 8.35
CA ILE A 812 -11.75 -3.15 9.11
C ILE A 812 -10.41 -2.90 9.81
N TYR A 813 -9.75 -3.95 10.31
CA TYR A 813 -8.39 -3.84 10.83
C TYR A 813 -7.38 -3.45 9.74
N GLY A 814 -7.45 -4.09 8.56
CA GLY A 814 -6.59 -3.78 7.41
C GLY A 814 -6.85 -2.40 6.79
N SER A 815 -8.09 -1.89 6.86
CA SER A 815 -8.43 -0.55 6.39
C SER A 815 -8.03 0.56 7.36
N LEU A 816 -7.58 0.29 8.59
CA LEU A 816 -7.04 1.33 9.46
C LEU A 816 -5.80 1.98 8.83
N GLU A 817 -5.77 3.32 8.87
CA GLU A 817 -4.62 4.15 8.49
C GLU A 817 -3.34 3.74 9.26
N LYS A 818 -3.49 3.47 10.55
CA LYS A 818 -2.43 2.97 11.45
C LYS A 818 -2.93 1.70 12.15
N PRO A 819 -2.71 0.49 11.59
CA PRO A 819 -3.34 -0.75 12.03
C PRO A 819 -2.62 -1.35 13.26
N THR A 820 -2.70 -0.69 14.42
CA THR A 820 -2.21 -1.23 15.70
C THR A 820 -3.30 -1.97 16.47
N ILE A 821 -2.93 -2.93 17.30
CA ILE A 821 -3.87 -3.71 18.13
C ILE A 821 -4.58 -2.78 19.14
N ASP A 822 -3.90 -1.75 19.64
CA ASP A 822 -4.48 -0.77 20.57
C ASP A 822 -5.55 0.07 19.88
N ARG A 823 -5.26 0.64 18.69
CA ARG A 823 -6.26 1.40 17.91
C ARG A 823 -7.44 0.53 17.49
N PHE A 824 -7.21 -0.73 17.12
CA PHE A 824 -8.30 -1.67 16.84
C PHE A 824 -9.11 -2.07 18.08
N THR A 825 -8.47 -2.12 19.26
CA THR A 825 -9.15 -2.32 20.54
C THR A 825 -10.05 -1.13 20.87
N THR A 826 -9.57 0.10 20.66
CA THR A 826 -10.37 1.34 20.76
C THR A 826 -11.55 1.33 19.78
N VAL A 827 -11.33 0.97 18.51
CA VAL A 827 -12.40 0.81 17.51
C VAL A 827 -13.45 -0.19 17.98
N THR A 828 -13.01 -1.38 18.42
CA THR A 828 -13.92 -2.44 18.86
C THR A 828 -14.76 -1.97 20.05
N HIS A 829 -14.12 -1.44 21.09
CA HIS A 829 -14.79 -1.00 22.32
C HIS A 829 -15.84 0.10 22.10
N TYR A 830 -15.51 1.16 21.36
CA TYR A 830 -16.50 2.21 21.09
C TYR A 830 -17.65 1.70 20.20
N SER A 831 -17.35 0.84 19.21
CA SER A 831 -18.36 0.29 18.30
C SER A 831 -19.32 -0.68 19.00
N THR A 832 -18.81 -1.61 19.81
CA THR A 832 -19.63 -2.58 20.56
C THR A 832 -20.46 -1.87 21.63
N PHE A 833 -19.90 -0.88 22.33
CA PHE A 833 -20.61 -0.09 23.33
C PHE A 833 -21.73 0.77 22.72
N ALA A 834 -21.46 1.51 21.64
CA ALA A 834 -22.47 2.29 20.93
C ALA A 834 -23.61 1.40 20.40
N SER A 835 -23.25 0.23 19.85
CA SER A 835 -24.22 -0.76 19.37
C SER A 835 -25.07 -1.35 20.49
N LEU A 836 -24.47 -1.63 21.66
CA LEU A 836 -25.20 -2.07 22.87
C LEU A 836 -26.21 -1.02 23.34
N VAL A 837 -25.82 0.26 23.39
CA VAL A 837 -26.74 1.34 23.78
C VAL A 837 -27.89 1.46 22.77
N ALA A 838 -27.61 1.47 21.47
CA ALA A 838 -28.63 1.54 20.43
C ALA A 838 -29.59 0.33 20.47
N CYS A 839 -29.04 -0.89 20.57
CA CYS A 839 -29.82 -2.13 20.67
C CYS A 839 -30.68 -2.16 21.93
N LEU A 840 -30.14 -1.76 23.09
CA LEU A 840 -30.87 -1.77 24.36
C LEU A 840 -32.00 -0.74 24.37
N VAL A 841 -31.79 0.46 23.80
CA VAL A 841 -32.86 1.47 23.64
C VAL A 841 -33.95 0.98 22.69
N MET A 842 -33.61 0.40 21.54
CA MET A 842 -34.61 -0.12 20.61
C MET A 842 -35.36 -1.33 21.20
N ALA A 843 -34.64 -2.27 21.82
CA ALA A 843 -35.22 -3.44 22.49
C ALA A 843 -36.22 -3.05 23.55
N LEU A 844 -35.84 -2.18 24.49
CA LEU A 844 -36.71 -1.73 25.58
C LEU A 844 -37.92 -0.96 25.06
N THR A 845 -37.74 0.02 24.15
CA THR A 845 -38.88 0.84 23.70
C THR A 845 -39.83 0.07 22.79
N GLY A 846 -39.33 -0.82 21.93
CA GLY A 846 -40.15 -1.75 21.16
C GLY A 846 -40.90 -2.74 22.05
N PHE A 847 -40.21 -3.43 22.96
CA PHE A 847 -40.81 -4.44 23.82
C PHE A 847 -41.77 -3.86 24.86
N LEU A 848 -41.46 -2.71 25.48
CA LEU A 848 -42.39 -2.04 26.41
C LEU A 848 -43.63 -1.47 25.72
N THR A 849 -43.58 -1.23 24.40
CA THR A 849 -44.75 -0.85 23.60
C THR A 849 -45.58 -2.08 23.20
N PHE A 850 -44.95 -3.08 22.60
CA PHE A 850 -45.65 -4.17 21.90
C PHE A 850 -45.68 -5.52 22.63
N GLY A 851 -44.90 -5.70 23.70
CA GLY A 851 -44.94 -6.87 24.59
C GLY A 851 -44.95 -8.22 23.88
N ASP A 852 -45.89 -9.08 24.25
CA ASP A 852 -46.20 -10.35 23.60
C ASP A 852 -46.57 -10.24 22.09
N LYS A 853 -47.14 -9.12 21.64
CA LYS A 853 -47.48 -8.86 20.22
C LYS A 853 -46.27 -8.46 19.36
N THR A 854 -45.07 -8.31 19.92
CA THR A 854 -43.86 -7.92 19.17
C THR A 854 -43.55 -8.92 18.04
N LYS A 855 -43.34 -8.41 16.82
CA LYS A 855 -42.94 -9.17 15.62
C LYS A 855 -41.42 -9.12 15.41
N GLY A 856 -40.87 -10.02 14.58
CA GLY A 856 -39.44 -10.06 14.23
C GLY A 856 -38.93 -8.78 13.55
N ASN A 857 -39.80 -8.05 12.85
CA ASN A 857 -39.59 -6.67 12.44
C ASN A 857 -40.50 -5.73 13.26
N VAL A 858 -39.94 -4.95 14.17
CA VAL A 858 -40.70 -4.01 15.02
C VAL A 858 -41.44 -2.92 14.23
N LEU A 859 -40.97 -2.53 13.03
CA LEU A 859 -41.70 -1.58 12.19
C LEU A 859 -43.01 -2.17 11.64
N ASN A 860 -43.18 -3.49 11.64
CA ASN A 860 -44.42 -4.16 11.24
C ASN A 860 -45.45 -4.25 12.38
N ASN A 861 -45.14 -3.73 13.57
CA ASN A 861 -46.10 -3.53 14.67
C ASN A 861 -46.84 -2.17 14.58
N PHE A 862 -46.30 -1.19 13.85
CA PHE A 862 -46.95 0.11 13.63
C PHE A 862 -47.94 0.05 12.45
N PRO A 863 -49.04 0.82 12.46
CA PRO A 863 -49.97 0.89 11.33
C PRO A 863 -49.35 1.50 10.06
N SER A 864 -50.04 1.38 8.93
CA SER A 864 -49.62 1.91 7.62
C SER A 864 -50.10 3.34 7.33
N GLN A 865 -51.03 3.88 8.12
CA GLN A 865 -51.55 5.25 7.94
C GLN A 865 -51.47 6.05 9.25
N GLY A 866 -51.51 7.39 9.14
CA GLY A 866 -51.43 8.33 10.26
C GLY A 866 -50.01 8.66 10.76
N PHE A 867 -49.06 7.72 10.67
CA PHE A 867 -47.72 7.88 11.25
C PHE A 867 -46.63 8.17 10.20
N ILE A 868 -46.51 9.44 9.78
CA ILE A 868 -45.53 9.85 8.76
C ILE A 868 -44.07 9.49 9.12
N MET A 869 -43.67 9.62 10.39
CA MET A 869 -42.30 9.26 10.81
C MET A 869 -42.03 7.75 10.71
N VAL A 870 -43.04 6.89 10.88
CA VAL A 870 -42.91 5.44 10.68
C VAL A 870 -42.68 5.12 9.21
N GLN A 871 -43.33 5.83 8.29
CA GLN A 871 -43.12 5.63 6.86
C GLN A 871 -41.75 6.17 6.39
N ILE A 872 -41.26 7.28 6.97
CA ILE A 872 -39.87 7.73 6.79
C ILE A 872 -38.89 6.67 7.30
N ALA A 873 -39.09 6.13 8.52
CA ALA A 873 -38.23 5.09 9.07
C ALA A 873 -38.23 3.79 8.23
N ARG A 874 -39.38 3.37 7.69
CA ARG A 874 -39.47 2.25 6.74
C ARG A 874 -38.73 2.52 5.43
N LEU A 875 -38.83 3.75 4.89
CA LEU A 875 -38.09 4.14 3.68
C LEU A 875 -36.57 4.11 3.92
N CYS A 876 -36.10 4.74 5.01
CA CYS A 876 -34.69 4.71 5.39
C CYS A 876 -34.19 3.28 5.62
N PHE A 877 -34.97 2.43 6.30
CA PHE A 877 -34.61 1.02 6.53
C PHE A 877 -34.53 0.23 5.22
N GLY A 878 -35.56 0.31 4.37
CA GLY A 878 -35.60 -0.40 3.08
C GLY A 878 -34.47 0.02 2.14
N LEU A 879 -34.18 1.32 2.03
CA LEU A 879 -33.04 1.83 1.27
C LEU A 879 -31.70 1.32 1.83
N ASN A 880 -31.53 1.32 3.16
CA ASN A 880 -30.32 0.80 3.79
C ASN A 880 -30.10 -0.69 3.49
N MET A 881 -31.16 -1.51 3.50
CA MET A 881 -31.05 -2.93 3.17
C MET A 881 -30.62 -3.16 1.71
N LEU A 882 -31.14 -2.36 0.77
CA LEU A 882 -30.78 -2.44 -0.64
C LEU A 882 -29.30 -2.12 -0.89
N THR A 883 -28.71 -1.24 -0.09
CA THR A 883 -27.27 -0.90 -0.13
C THR A 883 -26.39 -1.81 0.74
N THR A 884 -26.95 -2.54 1.71
CA THR A 884 -26.19 -3.46 2.58
C THR A 884 -26.07 -4.86 1.97
N LEU A 885 -27.06 -5.33 1.19
CA LEU A 885 -27.02 -6.63 0.49
C LEU A 885 -25.77 -6.84 -0.38
N PRO A 886 -25.29 -5.84 -1.17
CA PRO A 886 -24.01 -5.94 -1.89
C PRO A 886 -22.80 -6.29 -1.02
N LEU A 887 -22.77 -5.85 0.25
CA LEU A 887 -21.66 -6.10 1.16
C LEU A 887 -21.62 -7.56 1.61
N GLU A 888 -22.77 -8.14 1.97
CA GLU A 888 -22.85 -9.57 2.30
C GLU A 888 -22.66 -10.46 1.06
N CYS A 889 -23.10 -9.99 -0.12
CA CYS A 889 -22.82 -10.66 -1.39
C CYS A 889 -21.32 -10.68 -1.72
N PHE A 890 -20.60 -9.60 -1.42
CA PHE A 890 -19.13 -9.59 -1.47
C PHE A 890 -18.55 -10.65 -0.54
N VAL A 891 -18.94 -10.68 0.74
CA VAL A 891 -18.43 -11.67 1.72
C VAL A 891 -18.69 -13.11 1.26
N CYS A 892 -19.87 -13.41 0.74
CA CYS A 892 -20.19 -14.72 0.18
C CYS A 892 -19.27 -15.09 -0.98
N ARG A 893 -19.12 -14.19 -1.96
CA ARG A 893 -18.30 -14.37 -3.17
C ARG A 893 -16.81 -14.52 -2.83
N GLU A 894 -16.32 -13.75 -1.88
CA GLU A 894 -14.95 -13.77 -1.38
C GLU A 894 -14.63 -15.14 -0.76
N VAL A 895 -15.47 -15.62 0.16
CA VAL A 895 -15.32 -16.94 0.79
C VAL A 895 -15.37 -18.08 -0.24
N MET A 896 -16.21 -17.96 -1.28
CA MET A 896 -16.31 -18.92 -2.39
C MET A 896 -15.03 -18.93 -3.26
N ASN A 897 -14.49 -17.76 -3.62
CA ASN A 897 -13.23 -17.66 -4.36
C ASN A 897 -12.07 -18.24 -3.55
N ASN A 898 -11.91 -17.81 -2.30
CA ASN A 898 -10.81 -18.23 -1.43
C ASN A 898 -10.87 -19.72 -1.04
N PHE A 899 -12.01 -20.39 -1.23
CA PHE A 899 -12.17 -21.82 -0.98
C PHE A 899 -11.97 -22.71 -2.24
N TRP A 900 -12.42 -22.27 -3.41
CA TRP A 900 -12.35 -23.07 -4.66
C TRP A 900 -11.25 -22.64 -5.63
N PHE A 901 -10.84 -21.37 -5.59
CA PHE A 901 -9.97 -20.71 -6.57
C PHE A 901 -8.92 -19.80 -5.90
N PRO A 902 -8.19 -20.23 -4.85
CA PRO A 902 -7.29 -19.36 -4.08
C PRO A 902 -6.09 -18.85 -4.88
N GLU A 903 -5.65 -19.59 -5.90
CA GLU A 903 -4.46 -19.30 -6.72
C GLU A 903 -4.83 -18.80 -8.14
N GLU A 904 -6.13 -18.71 -8.49
CA GLU A 904 -6.54 -18.26 -9.82
C GLU A 904 -6.78 -16.74 -9.89
N PRO A 905 -6.27 -16.05 -10.93
CA PRO A 905 -6.56 -14.63 -11.15
C PRO A 905 -8.06 -14.36 -11.36
N TYR A 906 -8.43 -13.09 -11.20
CA TYR A 906 -9.81 -12.62 -11.37
C TYR A 906 -10.35 -12.94 -12.78
N GLN A 907 -11.50 -13.63 -12.83
CA GLN A 907 -12.23 -13.89 -14.07
C GLN A 907 -13.62 -13.21 -14.03
N PRO A 908 -13.96 -12.35 -15.02
CA PRO A 908 -15.23 -11.62 -15.01
C PRO A 908 -16.45 -12.57 -15.12
N ASN A 909 -16.31 -13.69 -15.84
CA ASN A 909 -17.35 -14.70 -15.96
C ASN A 909 -17.64 -15.38 -14.62
N ARG A 910 -16.60 -15.77 -13.86
CA ARG A 910 -16.74 -16.32 -12.50
C ARG A 910 -17.44 -15.32 -11.57
N HIS A 911 -17.00 -14.06 -11.59
CA HIS A 911 -17.59 -12.97 -10.80
C HIS A 911 -19.08 -12.74 -11.10
N LEU A 912 -19.45 -12.67 -12.39
CA LEU A 912 -20.84 -12.49 -12.84
C LEU A 912 -21.72 -13.69 -12.43
N ILE A 913 -21.24 -14.92 -12.65
CA ILE A 913 -21.98 -16.15 -12.33
C ILE A 913 -22.19 -16.27 -10.82
N PHE A 914 -21.12 -16.12 -10.01
CA PHE A 914 -21.21 -16.23 -8.55
C PHE A 914 -22.13 -15.15 -7.95
N THR A 915 -21.96 -13.89 -8.35
CA THR A 915 -22.80 -12.78 -7.86
C THR A 915 -24.27 -13.00 -8.22
N SER A 916 -24.55 -13.40 -9.47
CA SER A 916 -25.94 -13.61 -9.92
C SER A 916 -26.57 -14.83 -9.25
N ALA A 917 -25.83 -15.93 -9.07
CA ALA A 917 -26.31 -17.12 -8.37
C ALA A 917 -26.61 -16.82 -6.90
N LEU A 918 -25.74 -16.09 -6.20
CA LEU A 918 -25.94 -15.67 -4.81
C LEU A 918 -27.19 -14.80 -4.65
N VAL A 919 -27.31 -13.72 -5.45
CA VAL A 919 -28.45 -12.79 -5.33
C VAL A 919 -29.77 -13.47 -5.73
N VAL A 920 -29.80 -14.25 -6.81
CA VAL A 920 -31.04 -14.92 -7.25
C VAL A 920 -31.47 -16.04 -6.30
N SER A 921 -30.54 -16.78 -5.68
CA SER A 921 -30.89 -17.81 -4.69
C SER A 921 -31.34 -17.22 -3.35
N ALA A 922 -30.68 -16.17 -2.85
CA ALA A 922 -31.14 -15.44 -1.66
C ALA A 922 -32.53 -14.82 -1.89
N MET A 923 -32.73 -14.20 -3.06
CA MET A 923 -34.04 -13.69 -3.49
C MET A 923 -35.08 -14.82 -3.51
N GLY A 924 -34.78 -15.96 -4.13
CA GLY A 924 -35.69 -17.13 -4.17
C GLY A 924 -36.14 -17.59 -2.79
N ILE A 925 -35.23 -17.67 -1.82
CA ILE A 925 -35.55 -18.04 -0.44
C ILE A 925 -36.42 -16.96 0.25
N SER A 926 -36.17 -15.68 -0.01
CA SER A 926 -37.00 -14.58 0.54
C SER A 926 -38.42 -14.50 -0.05
N LEU A 927 -38.63 -15.05 -1.25
CA LEU A 927 -39.95 -15.11 -1.90
C LEU A 927 -40.85 -16.21 -1.32
N ILE A 928 -40.25 -17.29 -0.81
CA ILE A 928 -40.96 -18.37 -0.09
C ILE A 928 -41.00 -18.16 1.44
N THR A 929 -40.15 -17.28 1.99
CA THR A 929 -40.01 -17.06 3.44
C THR A 929 -40.54 -15.68 3.85
N CYS A 930 -41.49 -15.66 4.78
CA CYS A 930 -42.11 -14.44 5.32
C CYS A 930 -41.78 -14.15 6.79
N ASP A 931 -41.07 -15.05 7.50
CA ASP A 931 -40.71 -14.84 8.90
C ASP A 931 -39.23 -14.45 9.06
N LEU A 932 -38.98 -13.15 9.22
CA LEU A 932 -37.66 -12.59 9.51
C LEU A 932 -37.10 -13.09 10.86
N GLY A 933 -37.97 -13.35 11.84
CA GLY A 933 -37.57 -13.83 13.17
C GLY A 933 -36.98 -15.23 13.09
N ALA A 934 -37.62 -16.14 12.34
CA ALA A 934 -37.10 -17.48 12.11
C ALA A 934 -35.72 -17.49 11.42
N VAL A 935 -35.46 -16.56 10.49
CA VAL A 935 -34.14 -16.40 9.84
C VAL A 935 -33.09 -15.92 10.84
N PHE A 936 -33.39 -14.88 11.64
CA PHE A 936 -32.49 -14.40 12.69
C PHE A 936 -32.20 -15.49 13.75
N GLU A 937 -33.21 -16.24 14.17
CA GLU A 937 -33.05 -17.36 15.11
C GLU A 937 -32.13 -18.45 14.53
N LEU A 938 -32.37 -18.91 13.30
CA LEU A 938 -31.63 -20.01 12.68
C LEU A 938 -30.17 -19.66 12.37
N ILE A 939 -29.94 -18.53 11.68
CA ILE A 939 -28.59 -18.10 11.26
C ILE A 939 -27.78 -17.63 12.47
N GLY A 940 -28.43 -16.98 13.44
CA GLY A 940 -27.86 -16.58 14.71
C GLY A 940 -27.41 -17.77 15.58
N ALA A 941 -28.29 -18.77 15.73
CA ALA A 941 -28.01 -19.98 16.51
C ALA A 941 -26.88 -20.84 15.93
N THR A 942 -26.70 -20.84 14.61
CA THR A 942 -25.76 -21.74 13.93
C THR A 942 -24.48 -20.99 13.55
N SER A 943 -24.54 -20.20 12.49
CA SER A 943 -23.39 -19.56 11.85
C SER A 943 -22.81 -18.46 12.71
N ALA A 944 -23.65 -17.57 13.26
CA ALA A 944 -23.19 -16.48 14.12
C ALA A 944 -22.57 -17.03 15.42
N CYS A 945 -23.21 -18.03 16.03
CA CYS A 945 -22.70 -18.73 17.21
C CYS A 945 -21.31 -19.36 16.98
N ALA A 946 -21.11 -20.01 15.82
CA ALA A 946 -19.82 -20.58 15.43
C ALA A 946 -18.74 -19.48 15.24
N LEU A 947 -19.04 -18.43 14.48
CA LEU A 947 -18.13 -17.33 14.19
C LEU A 947 -17.74 -16.51 15.43
N ALA A 948 -18.65 -16.34 16.39
CA ALA A 948 -18.42 -15.56 17.59
C ALA A 948 -17.72 -16.37 18.70
N TYR A 949 -18.31 -17.50 19.10
CA TYR A 949 -18.02 -18.12 20.40
C TYR A 949 -17.19 -19.40 20.31
N ILE A 950 -17.12 -20.00 19.12
CA ILE A 950 -16.46 -21.30 18.91
C ILE A 950 -15.12 -21.11 18.19
N LEU A 951 -15.12 -20.55 16.98
CA LEU A 951 -13.94 -20.56 16.11
C LEU A 951 -12.78 -19.65 16.58
N PRO A 952 -12.99 -18.36 16.97
CA PRO A 952 -11.89 -17.53 17.45
C PRO A 952 -11.26 -18.04 18.77
N PRO A 953 -12.04 -18.45 19.79
CA PRO A 953 -11.47 -19.08 20.99
C PRO A 953 -10.74 -20.40 20.72
N LEU A 954 -11.18 -21.22 19.75
CA LEU A 954 -10.50 -22.47 19.38
C LEU A 954 -9.09 -22.19 18.80
N CYS A 955 -8.97 -21.24 17.87
CA CYS A 955 -7.66 -20.80 17.36
C CYS A 955 -6.80 -20.24 18.49
N TYR A 956 -7.36 -19.45 19.40
CA TYR A 956 -6.60 -18.89 20.53
C TYR A 956 -6.00 -19.97 21.44
N ILE A 957 -6.75 -21.05 21.75
CA ILE A 957 -6.25 -22.19 22.55
C ILE A 957 -5.19 -23.01 21.79
N LYS A 958 -5.22 -22.99 20.45
CA LYS A 958 -4.28 -23.71 19.58
C LYS A 958 -2.97 -22.94 19.38
N LEU A 959 -3.02 -21.61 19.30
CA LEU A 959 -1.89 -20.73 19.04
C LEU A 959 -1.21 -20.19 20.31
N SER A 960 -1.93 -20.06 21.44
CA SER A 960 -1.37 -19.53 22.70
C SER A 960 -0.83 -20.61 23.63
N VAL A 961 0.17 -20.25 24.45
CA VAL A 961 0.69 -21.13 25.50
C VAL A 961 -0.40 -21.38 26.55
N ARG A 962 -0.76 -22.65 26.75
CA ARG A 962 -1.80 -23.08 27.69
C ARG A 962 -1.52 -22.58 29.11
N GLY A 963 -2.50 -21.93 29.71
CA GLY A 963 -2.40 -21.36 31.06
C GLY A 963 -3.71 -20.72 31.50
N TRP A 964 -3.71 -19.97 32.60
CA TRP A 964 -4.93 -19.38 33.16
C TRP A 964 -5.67 -18.46 32.18
N LYS A 965 -4.94 -17.79 31.25
CA LYS A 965 -5.52 -16.96 30.18
C LYS A 965 -6.36 -17.73 29.15
N THR A 966 -6.23 -19.06 29.05
CA THR A 966 -7.04 -19.87 28.11
C THR A 966 -8.34 -20.39 28.73
N ILE A 967 -8.58 -20.20 30.04
CA ILE A 967 -9.81 -20.67 30.71
C ILE A 967 -11.07 -19.95 30.17
N PRO A 968 -11.08 -18.61 29.96
CA PRO A 968 -12.23 -17.94 29.33
C PRO A 968 -12.54 -18.43 27.92
N ALA A 969 -11.51 -18.84 27.16
CA ALA A 969 -11.69 -19.38 25.81
C ALA A 969 -12.41 -20.74 25.86
N VAL A 970 -12.03 -21.63 26.77
CA VAL A 970 -12.72 -22.92 26.99
C VAL A 970 -14.18 -22.67 27.40
N ALA A 971 -14.43 -21.74 28.32
CA ALA A 971 -15.79 -21.41 28.75
C ALA A 971 -16.66 -20.86 27.59
N CYS A 972 -16.10 -20.00 26.73
CA CYS A 972 -16.78 -19.46 25.55
C CYS A 972 -17.14 -20.55 24.54
N ILE A 973 -16.24 -21.50 24.28
CA ILE A 973 -16.49 -22.63 23.36
C ILE A 973 -17.59 -23.54 23.92
N VAL A 974 -17.57 -23.85 25.22
CA VAL A 974 -18.60 -24.68 25.85
C VAL A 974 -19.97 -23.98 25.79
N PHE A 975 -20.02 -22.67 26.05
CA PHE A 975 -21.22 -21.85 25.90
C PHE A 975 -21.75 -21.88 24.45
N GLY A 976 -20.92 -21.55 23.47
CA GLY A 976 -21.30 -21.54 22.05
C GLY A 976 -21.75 -22.91 21.57
N SER A 977 -21.02 -23.98 21.93
CA SER A 977 -21.38 -25.35 21.56
C SER A 977 -22.72 -25.78 22.16
N ALA A 978 -23.00 -25.41 23.41
CA ALA A 978 -24.29 -25.69 24.05
C ALA A 978 -25.43 -24.91 23.38
N VAL A 979 -25.25 -23.62 23.08
CA VAL A 979 -26.23 -22.79 22.37
C VAL A 979 -26.53 -23.38 20.99
N LEU A 980 -25.51 -23.67 20.19
CA LEU A 980 -25.65 -24.19 18.83
C LEU A 980 -26.41 -25.52 18.82
N VAL A 981 -26.05 -26.47 19.70
CA VAL A 981 -26.71 -27.77 19.80
C VAL A 981 -28.16 -27.64 20.26
N ILE A 982 -28.43 -26.88 21.33
CA ILE A 982 -29.79 -26.72 21.88
C ILE A 982 -30.69 -26.00 20.87
N SER A 983 -30.24 -24.89 20.30
CA SER A 983 -31.01 -24.13 19.32
C SER A 983 -31.26 -24.93 18.03
N LEU A 984 -30.30 -25.77 17.58
CA LEU A 984 -30.52 -26.65 16.43
C LEU A 984 -31.62 -27.70 16.71
N PHE A 985 -31.61 -28.33 17.89
CA PHE A 985 -32.70 -29.23 18.31
C PHE A 985 -34.05 -28.50 18.41
N MET A 986 -34.07 -27.26 18.91
CA MET A 986 -35.30 -26.45 18.98
C MET A 986 -35.81 -26.03 17.60
N ALA A 987 -34.92 -25.64 16.67
CA ALA A 987 -35.28 -25.32 15.30
C ALA A 987 -35.86 -26.53 14.55
N VAL A 988 -35.20 -27.70 14.63
CA VAL A 988 -35.73 -28.95 14.05
C VAL A 988 -37.07 -29.34 14.68
N GLY A 989 -37.17 -29.27 16.02
CA GLY A 989 -38.41 -29.56 16.75
C GLY A 989 -39.56 -28.60 16.44
N ASN A 990 -39.28 -27.37 16.02
CA ASN A 990 -40.29 -26.41 15.55
C ASN A 990 -40.67 -26.69 14.09
N MET A 991 -39.72 -26.96 13.19
CA MET A 991 -40.01 -27.34 11.80
C MET A 991 -40.89 -28.61 11.73
N MET A 992 -40.61 -29.62 12.56
CA MET A 992 -41.44 -30.83 12.65
C MET A 992 -42.88 -30.55 13.12
N LYS A 993 -43.11 -29.52 13.93
CA LYS A 993 -44.45 -29.09 14.37
C LYS A 993 -45.21 -28.22 13.36
N VAL A 994 -44.58 -27.86 12.24
CA VAL A 994 -45.21 -27.12 11.14
C VAL A 994 -45.62 -28.07 9.99
N HIS A 995 -45.23 -29.34 10.06
CA HIS A 995 -45.62 -30.41 9.13
C HIS A 995 -46.58 -31.45 9.77
N LEU A 996 -47.13 -31.15 10.95
CA LEU A 996 -48.08 -31.95 11.73
C LEU A 996 -49.28 -31.10 12.14
#